data_AF-C5CIJ8-F1
#
_entry.id   AF-C5CIJ8-F1
#
_cell.length_a   1.000
_cell.length_b   1.000
_cell.length_c   1.000
_cell.angle_alpha   90.00
_cell.angle_beta   90.00
_cell.angle_gamma   90.00
#
_symmetry.space_group_name_H-M   'P 1'
#
loop_
_entity.id
_entity.type
_entity.pdbx_description
1 polymer ?
#
loop_
_entity_poly.entity_id
_entity_poly.type
_entity_poly.pdbx_seq_one_letter_code
_entity_poly.pdbx_strand_id
1 'polypeptide(L)'
;MKKTVFLLVVALLISVIALAQFENFNLYFGNLHSHTSYSDGKGTPEIAYNYARNAGHLDFHAVTDHAHYFEQELMDGRDKFDAMKEAARNASDENFLAIAGFEWTATGWGHINIFETPDWTDRNESPNLDVLYKWIVERKALAQFNHPISTFGIFDDFKYDPRADEYINLVEVGNGNWSLGDTISPEMFNAVRLAFAKGWHLGTAVGQDNHKPNWGTANDSRTAVYSPSLKWEDFYESLMARRTYGTEDKDVVVEFSGNGYPLGSIIYDAKEVELKIKVKESDDDIISKVVLYNKTGIYRVFDVNSNSFEHVEKISPDTGYDYYFLYVLEADGEEVVSTPIWVQSSSKTYLLNPALYPSNVKPGEIVKAKFQLVNANETEKSLHVAIKASTGNILSEETYTLNGMTSREFVIEFAPESVEDSPIGFYVNDELYYKVDLTIRSGESMNIVIDKTHDNHGMKNREILKATLDAAGNKVTEAERILKPTNFTNTDVFILPLPGTEGYFETVKILMPPHAKMIENFVKSGGTLIVLGNGVELSDKILGSYNSLLKLLGLPVQFGDVNSSEVEEISGIYFDGYREIEGAGTYYEKAVGKGKVILFAGDPFTDAVIEKNGELLKELFGVEDIIAPEVTTLPVVLIDVAHGNDYSREKLNDFSAAIDSWGYLSKFSYGKLTEDVLKEVSLLIIMDGTGFTDEEYRAVKKFFENGGRLILTGKSDFRNGSHPQAMNKFLELIGSSIRINDDQIIDRTDNYGAYYKVEIKTFPDSPLELTEIRKLDVYSGCSLIVKGKDVLIFATGDDDTESVDQDGRGDAVRVDRVIFAAGEVIGNSKVAVLGKAVFSDYDFKHPKNDNYKFTKALIDWLMK
;
A
#
# COMPACT_ATOMS: atom_id res chain seq x y z
N MET A 1 -4.70 63.92 2.72
CA MET A 1 -5.54 63.47 1.58
C MET A 1 -4.78 62.66 0.52
N LYS A 2 -3.58 63.04 0.04
CA LYS A 2 -2.89 62.29 -1.03
C LYS A 2 -2.32 60.91 -0.64
N LYS A 3 -1.93 60.67 0.63
CA LYS A 3 -1.44 59.36 1.10
C LYS A 3 -2.57 58.34 1.36
N THR A 4 -3.75 58.80 1.78
CA THR A 4 -4.90 57.95 2.07
C THR A 4 -5.59 57.46 0.80
N VAL A 5 -5.61 58.29 -0.26
CA VAL A 5 -6.15 57.91 -1.59
C VAL A 5 -5.22 56.92 -2.31
N PHE A 6 -3.90 56.98 -2.09
CA PHE A 6 -2.96 56.00 -2.66
C PHE A 6 -3.06 54.63 -1.99
N LEU A 7 -3.23 54.56 -0.67
CA LEU A 7 -3.48 53.29 0.03
C LEU A 7 -4.83 52.66 -0.34
N LEU A 8 -5.87 53.47 -0.56
CA LEU A 8 -7.19 52.97 -0.99
C LEU A 8 -7.18 52.45 -2.43
N VAL A 9 -6.42 53.06 -3.34
CA VAL A 9 -6.30 52.59 -4.74
C VAL A 9 -5.44 51.32 -4.83
N VAL A 10 -4.41 51.18 -4.00
CA VAL A 10 -3.61 49.93 -3.93
C VAL A 10 -4.41 48.80 -3.26
N ALA A 11 -5.20 49.09 -2.22
CA ALA A 11 -6.11 48.10 -1.63
C ALA A 11 -7.23 47.68 -2.61
N LEU A 12 -7.75 48.61 -3.42
CA LEU A 12 -8.75 48.30 -4.44
C LEU A 12 -8.15 47.49 -5.61
N LEU A 13 -6.91 47.76 -6.03
CA LEU A 13 -6.22 46.97 -7.06
C LEU A 13 -5.87 45.56 -6.56
N ILE A 14 -5.47 45.41 -5.29
CA ILE A 14 -5.20 44.08 -4.68
C ILE A 14 -6.50 43.29 -4.49
N SER A 15 -7.63 43.95 -4.20
CA SER A 15 -8.94 43.28 -4.15
C SER A 15 -9.53 42.94 -5.53
N VAL A 16 -9.21 43.72 -6.58
CA VAL A 16 -9.67 43.42 -7.95
C VAL A 16 -8.85 42.28 -8.59
N ILE A 17 -7.55 42.15 -8.27
CA ILE A 17 -6.74 40.99 -8.69
C ILE A 17 -7.14 39.70 -7.92
N ALA A 18 -7.75 39.84 -6.75
CA ALA A 18 -8.27 38.70 -5.98
C ALA A 18 -9.58 38.10 -6.53
N LEU A 19 -10.35 38.85 -7.35
CA LEU A 19 -11.67 38.44 -7.84
C LEU A 19 -11.69 38.00 -9.32
N ALA A 20 -10.62 38.25 -10.09
CA ALA A 20 -10.60 38.04 -11.54
C ALA A 20 -9.90 36.75 -12.03
N GLN A 21 -9.60 35.80 -11.14
CA GLN A 21 -8.68 34.68 -11.43
C GLN A 21 -9.30 33.63 -12.38
N PHE A 22 -10.63 33.48 -12.30
CA PHE A 22 -11.42 32.60 -13.16
C PHE A 22 -12.39 33.37 -14.08
N GLU A 23 -12.39 34.72 -14.06
CA GLU A 23 -13.36 35.56 -14.80
C GLU A 23 -13.35 35.37 -16.33
N ASN A 24 -12.27 34.83 -16.90
CA ASN A 24 -12.15 34.55 -18.34
C ASN A 24 -12.37 33.07 -18.69
N PHE A 25 -12.76 32.24 -17.73
CA PHE A 25 -13.01 30.82 -17.93
C PHE A 25 -14.47 30.51 -17.65
N ASN A 26 -15.02 29.61 -18.46
CA ASN A 26 -16.22 28.86 -18.12
C ASN A 26 -15.78 27.51 -17.55
N LEU A 27 -16.62 26.94 -16.69
CA LEU A 27 -16.43 25.59 -16.17
C LEU A 27 -17.30 24.63 -16.99
N TYR A 28 -16.68 23.59 -17.53
CA TYR A 28 -17.34 22.57 -18.34
C TYR A 28 -17.13 21.18 -17.73
N PHE A 29 -18.15 20.33 -17.79
CA PHE A 29 -18.12 18.96 -17.26
C PHE A 29 -18.28 17.95 -18.39
N GLY A 30 -17.42 16.93 -18.39
CA GLY A 30 -17.43 15.95 -19.47
C GLY A 30 -16.66 14.69 -19.14
N ASN A 31 -16.47 13.87 -20.18
CA ASN A 31 -15.80 12.58 -20.08
C ASN A 31 -14.71 12.49 -21.16
N LEU A 32 -13.46 12.22 -20.74
CA LEU A 32 -12.29 12.11 -21.62
C LEU A 32 -11.94 10.66 -22.00
N HIS A 33 -12.70 9.67 -21.54
CA HIS A 33 -12.38 8.27 -21.76
C HIS A 33 -13.63 7.44 -22.02
N SER A 34 -13.76 6.94 -23.26
CA SER A 34 -14.84 6.02 -23.62
C SER A 34 -14.54 5.21 -24.88
N HIS A 35 -15.28 4.10 -25.04
CA HIS A 35 -15.16 3.21 -26.18
C HIS A 35 -16.48 3.09 -26.93
N THR A 36 -16.37 2.68 -28.20
CA THR A 36 -17.49 2.47 -29.11
C THR A 36 -17.34 1.13 -29.82
N SER A 37 -18.21 0.87 -30.79
CA SER A 37 -18.12 -0.30 -31.68
C SER A 37 -16.88 -0.30 -32.60
N TYR A 38 -16.06 0.75 -32.59
CA TYR A 38 -14.82 0.78 -33.37
C TYR A 38 -13.70 -0.03 -32.68
N SER A 39 -13.74 -0.21 -31.36
CA SER A 39 -13.07 -1.29 -30.62
C SER A 39 -14.07 -2.35 -30.10
N ASP A 40 -14.20 -2.49 -28.80
CA ASP A 40 -14.91 -3.50 -28.03
C ASP A 40 -16.08 -2.93 -27.21
N GLY A 41 -16.36 -1.64 -27.35
CA GLY A 41 -17.56 -0.99 -26.86
C GLY A 41 -18.81 -1.27 -27.73
N LYS A 42 -19.81 -0.38 -27.64
CA LYS A 42 -21.11 -0.48 -28.34
C LYS A 42 -21.48 0.84 -28.99
N GLY A 43 -22.32 0.78 -30.04
CA GLY A 43 -22.76 1.97 -30.78
C GLY A 43 -21.64 2.62 -31.60
N THR A 44 -21.97 3.45 -32.58
CA THR A 44 -20.95 4.18 -33.37
C THR A 44 -20.53 5.46 -32.64
N PRO A 45 -19.40 6.08 -32.99
CA PRO A 45 -19.01 7.38 -32.44
C PRO A 45 -20.11 8.46 -32.56
N GLU A 46 -20.86 8.49 -33.67
CA GLU A 46 -21.98 9.42 -33.85
C GLU A 46 -23.08 9.21 -32.81
N ILE A 47 -23.38 7.95 -32.47
CA ILE A 47 -24.35 7.60 -31.42
C ILE A 47 -23.80 8.01 -30.05
N ALA A 48 -22.51 7.77 -29.79
CA ALA A 48 -21.87 8.11 -28.52
C ALA A 48 -21.92 9.62 -28.25
N TYR A 49 -21.47 10.46 -29.19
CA TYR A 49 -21.52 11.92 -29.05
C TYR A 49 -22.96 12.43 -28.88
N ASN A 50 -23.89 11.93 -29.68
CA ASN A 50 -25.30 12.33 -29.57
C ASN A 50 -25.92 11.93 -28.23
N TYR A 51 -25.56 10.75 -27.70
CA TYR A 51 -26.05 10.28 -26.41
C TYR A 51 -25.45 11.10 -25.25
N ALA A 52 -24.12 11.27 -25.23
CA ALA A 52 -23.41 12.04 -24.23
C ALA A 52 -23.95 13.47 -24.10
N ARG A 53 -24.24 14.13 -25.23
CA ARG A 53 -24.85 15.46 -25.25
C ARG A 53 -26.26 15.48 -24.67
N ASN A 54 -27.14 14.64 -25.21
CA ASN A 54 -28.58 14.81 -25.00
C ASN A 54 -29.11 14.08 -23.76
N ALA A 55 -28.53 12.92 -23.43
CA ALA A 55 -28.91 12.10 -22.28
C ALA A 55 -27.93 12.26 -21.12
N GLY A 56 -26.63 12.34 -21.42
CA GLY A 56 -25.59 12.54 -20.39
C GLY A 56 -25.43 13.99 -19.94
N HIS A 57 -25.97 14.95 -20.70
CA HIS A 57 -25.83 16.39 -20.45
C HIS A 57 -24.37 16.84 -20.28
N LEU A 58 -23.44 16.17 -20.98
CA LEU A 58 -22.02 16.56 -20.96
C LEU A 58 -21.80 17.78 -21.84
N ASP A 59 -20.90 18.67 -21.42
CA ASP A 59 -20.41 19.79 -22.25
C ASP A 59 -19.39 19.30 -23.28
N PHE A 60 -18.64 18.25 -22.95
CA PHE A 60 -17.69 17.62 -23.87
C PHE A 60 -17.60 16.12 -23.67
N HIS A 61 -17.23 15.41 -24.74
CA HIS A 61 -17.07 13.97 -24.71
C HIS A 61 -15.97 13.50 -25.66
N ALA A 62 -15.06 12.66 -25.16
CA ALA A 62 -14.04 12.01 -25.97
C ALA A 62 -14.39 10.54 -26.24
N VAL A 63 -14.25 10.14 -27.50
CA VAL A 63 -14.19 8.72 -27.89
C VAL A 63 -12.73 8.36 -28.10
N THR A 64 -12.29 7.31 -27.40
CA THR A 64 -10.90 6.85 -27.31
C THR A 64 -10.83 5.35 -27.51
N ASP A 65 -11.41 4.83 -28.60
CA ASP A 65 -11.38 3.41 -28.92
C ASP A 65 -9.95 2.84 -28.90
N HIS A 66 -9.81 1.57 -28.50
CA HIS A 66 -8.50 0.92 -28.40
C HIS A 66 -7.79 0.89 -29.76
N ALA A 67 -6.60 1.49 -29.85
CA ALA A 67 -5.92 1.77 -31.12
C ALA A 67 -5.60 0.51 -31.94
N HIS A 68 -5.32 -0.62 -31.29
CA HIS A 68 -5.01 -1.88 -31.96
C HIS A 68 -6.19 -2.45 -32.79
N TYR A 69 -7.40 -1.91 -32.64
CA TYR A 69 -8.54 -2.25 -33.50
C TYR A 69 -8.59 -1.44 -34.80
N PHE A 70 -7.80 -0.37 -34.91
CA PHE A 70 -7.79 0.51 -36.09
C PHE A 70 -7.03 -0.08 -37.28
N GLU A 71 -6.24 -1.14 -37.09
CA GLU A 71 -5.71 -1.93 -38.21
C GLU A 71 -6.81 -2.48 -39.13
N GLN A 72 -8.05 -2.57 -38.63
CA GLN A 72 -9.21 -3.04 -39.38
C GLN A 72 -10.03 -1.87 -39.92
N GLU A 73 -10.34 -1.91 -41.20
CA GLU A 73 -11.28 -0.97 -41.83
C GLU A 73 -12.73 -1.22 -41.35
N LEU A 74 -13.56 -0.19 -41.46
CA LEU A 74 -15.00 -0.32 -41.32
C LEU A 74 -15.59 -1.14 -42.47
N MET A 75 -16.81 -1.67 -42.28
CA MET A 75 -17.50 -2.45 -43.32
C MET A 75 -17.72 -1.70 -44.63
N ASP A 76 -17.71 -0.36 -44.60
CA ASP A 76 -17.84 0.52 -45.75
C ASP A 76 -16.50 0.92 -46.39
N GLY A 77 -15.38 0.38 -45.89
CA GLY A 77 -14.02 0.61 -46.39
C GLY A 77 -13.35 1.89 -45.87
N ARG A 78 -13.93 2.57 -44.89
CA ARG A 78 -13.29 3.73 -44.25
C ARG A 78 -12.29 3.31 -43.16
N ASP A 79 -11.23 4.10 -42.99
CA ASP A 79 -10.37 4.03 -41.81
C ASP A 79 -11.16 4.43 -40.55
N LYS A 80 -11.01 3.66 -39.48
CA LYS A 80 -11.79 3.85 -38.24
C LYS A 80 -11.46 5.17 -37.56
N PHE A 81 -10.18 5.55 -37.49
CA PHE A 81 -9.77 6.76 -36.79
C PHE A 81 -10.17 8.01 -37.58
N ASP A 82 -10.02 7.99 -38.91
CA ASP A 82 -10.50 9.08 -39.76
C ASP A 82 -12.02 9.24 -39.71
N ALA A 83 -12.77 8.14 -39.72
CA ALA A 83 -14.24 8.17 -39.56
C ALA A 83 -14.65 8.70 -38.18
N MET A 84 -13.92 8.35 -37.12
CA MET A 84 -14.17 8.87 -35.77
C MET A 84 -13.89 10.37 -35.67
N LYS A 85 -12.77 10.85 -36.24
CA LYS A 85 -12.47 12.28 -36.32
C LYS A 85 -13.52 13.04 -37.13
N GLU A 86 -14.06 12.44 -38.19
CA GLU A 86 -15.19 13.01 -38.94
C GLU A 86 -16.45 13.12 -38.08
N ALA A 87 -16.79 12.06 -37.35
CA ALA A 87 -17.93 12.06 -36.42
C ALA A 87 -17.79 13.14 -35.33
N ALA A 88 -16.59 13.30 -34.75
CA ALA A 88 -16.32 14.33 -33.75
C ALA A 88 -16.48 15.75 -34.31
N ARG A 89 -15.93 16.03 -35.50
CA ARG A 89 -16.09 17.33 -36.16
C ARG A 89 -17.55 17.65 -36.48
N ASN A 90 -18.32 16.66 -36.92
CA ASN A 90 -19.73 16.82 -37.26
C ASN A 90 -20.62 17.00 -36.03
N ALA A 91 -20.25 16.40 -34.90
CA ALA A 91 -20.95 16.58 -33.64
C ALA A 91 -20.66 17.97 -33.06
N SER A 92 -19.40 18.42 -33.02
CA SER A 92 -19.01 19.63 -32.29
C SER A 92 -19.74 20.92 -32.72
N ASP A 93 -20.17 21.72 -31.75
CA ASP A 93 -20.75 23.05 -31.93
C ASP A 93 -20.40 23.99 -30.76
N GLU A 94 -21.04 25.15 -30.67
CA GLU A 94 -20.74 26.15 -29.62
C GLU A 94 -21.12 25.72 -28.19
N ASN A 95 -21.99 24.71 -28.05
CA ASN A 95 -22.49 24.21 -26.76
C ASN A 95 -22.05 22.77 -26.46
N PHE A 96 -21.33 22.11 -27.36
CA PHE A 96 -20.82 20.76 -27.14
C PHE A 96 -19.54 20.49 -27.93
N LEU A 97 -18.52 19.98 -27.25
CA LEU A 97 -17.26 19.56 -27.88
C LEU A 97 -17.15 18.04 -27.94
N ALA A 98 -17.09 17.49 -29.15
CA ALA A 98 -16.74 16.09 -29.38
C ALA A 98 -15.25 15.97 -29.71
N ILE A 99 -14.56 15.04 -29.06
CA ILE A 99 -13.11 14.84 -29.17
C ILE A 99 -12.86 13.42 -29.68
N ALA A 100 -12.10 13.30 -30.78
CA ALA A 100 -11.62 12.01 -31.26
C ALA A 100 -10.20 11.75 -30.75
N GLY A 101 -10.01 10.62 -30.09
CA GLY A 101 -8.72 10.13 -29.64
C GLY A 101 -8.63 8.62 -29.78
N PHE A 102 -7.58 8.05 -29.19
CA PHE A 102 -7.41 6.62 -29.13
C PHE A 102 -6.76 6.22 -27.83
N GLU A 103 -7.08 5.03 -27.35
CA GLU A 103 -6.38 4.44 -26.21
C GLU A 103 -5.26 3.52 -26.69
N TRP A 104 -4.03 3.87 -26.34
CA TRP A 104 -2.90 2.96 -26.42
C TRP A 104 -2.96 1.99 -25.23
N THR A 105 -3.07 0.69 -25.52
CA THR A 105 -3.38 -0.35 -24.53
C THR A 105 -2.27 -1.40 -24.49
N ALA A 106 -1.47 -1.43 -23.42
CA ALA A 106 -0.37 -2.38 -23.27
C ALA A 106 -0.34 -3.05 -21.89
N THR A 107 -0.66 -4.35 -21.87
CA THR A 107 -0.68 -5.18 -20.66
C THR A 107 0.66 -5.15 -19.92
N GLY A 108 0.61 -4.86 -18.61
CA GLY A 108 1.79 -4.80 -17.74
C GLY A 108 2.45 -3.43 -17.71
N TRP A 109 2.17 -2.56 -18.69
CA TRP A 109 2.50 -1.15 -18.63
C TRP A 109 1.29 -0.38 -18.06
N GLY A 110 0.10 -0.49 -18.67
CA GLY A 110 -1.12 0.30 -18.37
C GLY A 110 -1.79 0.80 -19.65
N HIS A 111 -2.74 1.74 -19.59
CA HIS A 111 -3.32 2.39 -20.79
C HIS A 111 -3.22 3.94 -20.86
N ILE A 112 -3.02 4.52 -22.05
CA ILE A 112 -2.86 5.98 -22.27
C ILE A 112 -3.79 6.46 -23.38
N ASN A 113 -4.64 7.45 -23.10
CA ASN A 113 -5.39 8.16 -24.14
C ASN A 113 -4.54 9.23 -24.82
N ILE A 114 -4.69 9.34 -26.13
CA ILE A 114 -4.03 10.34 -26.98
C ILE A 114 -5.09 11.01 -27.85
N PHE A 115 -5.12 12.35 -27.87
CA PHE A 115 -6.25 13.11 -28.43
C PHE A 115 -5.87 13.90 -29.69
N GLU A 116 -6.79 13.92 -30.66
CA GLU A 116 -6.80 14.80 -31.85
C GLU A 116 -5.50 14.80 -32.67
N THR A 117 -4.85 13.64 -32.77
CA THR A 117 -3.64 13.46 -33.57
C THR A 117 -3.95 13.19 -35.05
N PRO A 118 -3.03 13.52 -35.97
CA PRO A 118 -3.23 13.24 -37.39
C PRO A 118 -3.25 11.74 -37.69
N ASP A 119 -2.40 10.96 -37.02
CA ASP A 119 -2.24 9.51 -37.10
C ASP A 119 -2.35 8.86 -35.70
N TRP A 120 -2.30 7.53 -35.65
CA TRP A 120 -2.38 6.74 -34.41
C TRP A 120 -1.21 5.75 -34.30
N THR A 121 -1.00 5.20 -33.11
CA THR A 121 -0.06 4.09 -32.86
C THR A 121 -0.69 3.12 -31.85
N ASP A 122 -0.18 1.90 -31.77
CA ASP A 122 -0.66 0.89 -30.84
C ASP A 122 0.49 0.19 -30.09
N ARG A 123 0.16 -0.85 -29.33
CA ARG A 123 1.14 -1.66 -28.59
C ARG A 123 2.09 -2.46 -29.47
N ASN A 124 1.80 -2.67 -30.75
CA ASN A 124 2.67 -3.41 -31.66
C ASN A 124 3.77 -2.49 -32.21
N GLU A 125 3.39 -1.27 -32.62
CA GLU A 125 4.32 -0.26 -33.13
C GLU A 125 5.09 0.45 -32.01
N SER A 126 4.40 0.71 -30.89
CA SER A 126 4.95 1.31 -29.67
C SER A 126 4.87 0.32 -28.52
N PRO A 127 5.81 -0.65 -28.41
CA PRO A 127 5.67 -1.79 -27.48
C PRO A 127 6.03 -1.49 -26.01
N ASN A 128 6.48 -0.27 -25.72
CA ASN A 128 6.84 0.17 -24.37
C ASN A 128 6.74 1.70 -24.26
N LEU A 129 6.83 2.20 -23.02
CA LEU A 129 6.71 3.62 -22.70
C LEU A 129 7.75 4.51 -23.39
N ASP A 130 9.01 4.07 -23.52
CA ASP A 130 10.06 4.90 -24.15
C ASP A 130 9.75 5.18 -25.64
N VAL A 131 9.21 4.18 -26.36
CA VAL A 131 8.80 4.35 -27.76
C VAL A 131 7.54 5.20 -27.87
N LEU A 132 6.55 4.96 -27.00
CA LEU A 132 5.31 5.73 -26.97
C LEU A 132 5.55 7.21 -26.63
N TYR A 133 6.34 7.50 -25.60
CA TYR A 133 6.69 8.87 -25.20
C TYR A 133 7.38 9.62 -26.34
N LYS A 134 8.28 8.95 -27.06
CA LYS A 134 8.89 9.54 -28.26
C LYS A 134 7.85 9.86 -29.33
N TRP A 135 6.91 8.95 -29.59
CA TRP A 135 5.83 9.16 -30.57
C TRP A 135 4.97 10.38 -30.19
N ILE A 136 4.62 10.51 -28.91
CA ILE A 136 3.85 11.64 -28.35
C ILE A 136 4.61 12.96 -28.53
N VAL A 137 5.89 13.00 -28.15
CA VAL A 137 6.75 14.18 -28.23
C VAL A 137 6.94 14.66 -29.67
N GLU A 138 7.18 13.73 -30.62
CA GLU A 138 7.33 14.06 -32.04
C GLU A 138 6.08 14.71 -32.64
N ARG A 139 4.90 14.37 -32.12
CA ARG A 139 3.60 14.89 -32.56
C ARG A 139 3.05 16.02 -31.72
N LYS A 140 3.67 16.29 -30.57
CA LYS A 140 3.17 17.26 -29.57
C LYS A 140 1.74 16.93 -29.13
N ALA A 141 1.46 15.64 -28.98
CA ALA A 141 0.11 15.14 -28.78
C ALA A 141 -0.31 15.28 -27.31
N LEU A 142 -1.48 15.86 -27.05
CA LEU A 142 -2.08 15.81 -25.71
C LEU A 142 -2.36 14.35 -25.34
N ALA A 143 -1.91 13.94 -24.16
CA ALA A 143 -2.11 12.59 -23.67
C ALA A 143 -2.48 12.54 -22.18
N GLN A 144 -3.14 11.44 -21.81
CA GLN A 144 -3.66 11.15 -20.48
C GLN A 144 -3.27 9.74 -20.04
N PHE A 145 -2.70 9.60 -18.84
CA PHE A 145 -2.61 8.30 -18.18
C PHE A 145 -3.99 7.85 -17.70
N ASN A 146 -4.45 6.69 -18.15
CA ASN A 146 -5.75 6.15 -17.74
C ASN A 146 -5.62 5.15 -16.61
N HIS A 147 -6.66 5.12 -15.76
CA HIS A 147 -6.91 4.16 -14.67
C HIS A 147 -5.66 3.47 -14.11
N PRO A 148 -4.73 4.23 -13.49
CA PRO A 148 -3.43 3.70 -13.08
C PRO A 148 -3.57 2.74 -11.89
N ILE A 149 -3.90 1.47 -12.18
CA ILE A 149 -4.08 0.39 -11.21
C ILE A 149 -3.21 -0.81 -11.56
N SER A 150 -2.85 -1.58 -10.53
CA SER A 150 -2.00 -2.78 -10.62
C SER A 150 -2.49 -3.84 -11.59
N THR A 151 -3.80 -3.89 -11.86
CA THR A 151 -4.42 -4.85 -12.80
C THR A 151 -3.97 -4.62 -14.25
N PHE A 152 -3.89 -3.36 -14.71
CA PHE A 152 -3.52 -3.03 -16.10
C PHE A 152 -2.02 -2.72 -16.23
N GLY A 153 -1.44 -2.23 -15.13
CA GLY A 153 -0.06 -1.77 -15.02
C GLY A 153 -0.05 -0.33 -14.50
N ILE A 154 1.00 0.03 -13.75
CA ILE A 154 1.14 1.36 -13.10
C ILE A 154 2.22 2.22 -13.78
N PHE A 155 2.41 1.96 -15.08
CA PHE A 155 3.36 2.56 -16.01
C PHE A 155 4.81 2.67 -15.55
N ASP A 156 5.24 1.53 -15.01
CA ASP A 156 6.53 1.24 -14.40
C ASP A 156 6.98 2.36 -13.46
N ASP A 157 6.07 2.58 -12.50
CA ASP A 157 6.09 3.52 -11.37
C ASP A 157 6.37 4.98 -11.75
N PHE A 158 5.72 5.41 -12.82
CA PHE A 158 5.79 6.78 -13.34
C PHE A 158 7.22 7.25 -13.61
N LYS A 159 8.02 6.42 -14.31
CA LYS A 159 9.34 6.83 -14.84
C LYS A 159 9.24 8.19 -15.54
N TYR A 160 9.82 9.20 -14.91
CA TYR A 160 9.72 10.58 -15.38
C TYR A 160 10.59 10.86 -16.59
N ASP A 161 9.98 11.43 -17.64
CA ASP A 161 10.66 11.95 -18.82
C ASP A 161 10.25 13.42 -19.03
N PRO A 162 11.16 14.40 -18.84
CA PRO A 162 10.82 15.82 -18.95
C PRO A 162 10.36 16.23 -20.35
N ARG A 163 10.63 15.43 -21.40
CA ARG A 163 10.11 15.67 -22.75
C ARG A 163 8.65 15.25 -22.85
N ALA A 164 8.32 14.10 -22.30
CA ALA A 164 6.95 13.58 -22.31
C ALA A 164 6.04 14.42 -21.40
N ASP A 165 6.56 14.93 -20.28
CA ASP A 165 5.86 15.81 -19.34
C ASP A 165 5.30 17.09 -20.00
N GLU A 166 5.88 17.54 -21.12
CA GLU A 166 5.34 18.68 -21.88
C GLU A 166 3.99 18.37 -22.54
N TYR A 167 3.67 17.09 -22.78
CA TYR A 167 2.55 16.68 -23.65
C TYR A 167 1.62 15.62 -23.02
N ILE A 168 2.12 14.83 -22.06
CA ILE A 168 1.28 14.00 -21.20
C ILE A 168 0.89 14.88 -20.03
N ASN A 169 -0.32 15.40 -20.06
CA ASN A 169 -0.76 16.44 -19.15
C ASN A 169 -1.91 16.01 -18.26
N LEU A 170 -2.47 14.82 -18.41
CA LEU A 170 -3.62 14.39 -17.62
C LEU A 170 -3.39 13.02 -17.01
N VAL A 171 -4.05 12.74 -15.88
CA VAL A 171 -4.07 11.44 -15.23
C VAL A 171 -5.43 11.20 -14.62
N GLU A 172 -5.95 10.00 -14.82
CA GLU A 172 -7.18 9.58 -14.16
C GLU A 172 -6.92 9.31 -12.67
N VAL A 173 -7.64 10.04 -11.82
CA VAL A 173 -7.72 9.81 -10.37
C VAL A 173 -8.94 8.98 -10.00
N GLY A 174 -9.90 8.90 -10.92
CA GLY A 174 -11.02 7.99 -10.88
C GLY A 174 -11.36 7.47 -12.28
N ASN A 175 -11.93 6.28 -12.32
CA ASN A 175 -12.32 5.65 -13.57
C ASN A 175 -13.50 4.69 -13.38
N GLY A 176 -14.41 4.71 -14.35
CA GLY A 176 -15.04 3.48 -14.80
C GLY A 176 -16.56 3.46 -14.87
N ASN A 177 -17.03 2.38 -15.48
CA ASN A 177 -18.43 1.95 -15.63
C ASN A 177 -18.57 0.48 -15.16
N TRP A 178 -17.59 0.04 -14.37
CA TRP A 178 -17.34 -1.36 -14.01
C TRP A 178 -18.01 -1.76 -12.68
N SER A 179 -18.32 -0.79 -11.81
CA SER A 179 -19.02 -0.92 -10.53
C SER A 179 -20.09 0.17 -10.36
N LEU A 180 -21.07 -0.09 -9.49
CA LEU A 180 -21.95 0.95 -8.93
C LEU A 180 -21.24 1.49 -7.68
N GLY A 181 -20.91 2.79 -7.62
CA GLY A 181 -20.23 3.43 -6.49
C GLY A 181 -19.05 4.30 -6.91
N ASP A 182 -18.23 4.68 -5.92
CA ASP A 182 -17.05 5.54 -6.02
C ASP A 182 -16.14 5.10 -7.19
N THR A 183 -15.90 6.03 -8.10
CA THR A 183 -15.00 5.93 -9.26
C THR A 183 -13.59 6.40 -8.93
N ILE A 184 -13.43 7.35 -8.01
CA ILE A 184 -12.16 7.72 -7.41
C ILE A 184 -11.84 6.62 -6.39
N SER A 185 -10.68 5.99 -6.56
CA SER A 185 -10.30 4.85 -5.74
C SER A 185 -9.02 5.14 -4.96
N PRO A 186 -8.83 4.56 -3.77
CA PRO A 186 -7.59 4.71 -3.02
C PRO A 186 -6.35 4.28 -3.82
N GLU A 187 -6.47 3.29 -4.69
CA GLU A 187 -5.36 2.83 -5.55
C GLU A 187 -4.97 3.91 -6.57
N MET A 188 -5.94 4.45 -7.32
CA MET A 188 -5.69 5.50 -8.31
C MET A 188 -5.23 6.80 -7.64
N PHE A 189 -5.85 7.19 -6.53
CA PHE A 189 -5.41 8.37 -5.77
C PHE A 189 -3.95 8.28 -5.33
N ASN A 190 -3.52 7.11 -4.85
CA ASN A 190 -2.12 6.88 -4.48
C ASN A 190 -1.18 6.85 -5.70
N ALA A 191 -1.63 6.28 -6.82
CA ALA A 191 -0.87 6.30 -8.07
C ALA A 191 -0.66 7.72 -8.61
N VAL A 192 -1.70 8.57 -8.59
CA VAL A 192 -1.61 9.99 -8.97
C VAL A 192 -0.62 10.74 -8.08
N ARG A 193 -0.66 10.53 -6.76
CA ARG A 193 0.30 11.13 -5.82
C ARG A 193 1.73 10.67 -6.10
N LEU A 194 1.92 9.40 -6.45
CA LEU A 194 3.22 8.88 -6.86
C LEU A 194 3.71 9.58 -8.15
N ALA A 195 2.84 9.79 -9.13
CA ALA A 195 3.19 10.51 -10.36
C ALA A 195 3.68 11.94 -10.08
N PHE A 196 2.98 12.68 -9.22
CA PHE A 196 3.40 14.03 -8.79
C PHE A 196 4.76 14.00 -8.07
N ALA A 197 4.97 13.04 -7.15
CA ALA A 197 6.25 12.88 -6.46
C ALA A 197 7.41 12.53 -7.42
N LYS A 198 7.11 11.80 -8.50
CA LYS A 198 8.06 11.44 -9.55
C LYS A 198 8.45 12.61 -10.47
N GLY A 199 7.74 13.74 -10.38
CA GLY A 199 8.04 14.97 -11.09
C GLY A 199 7.06 15.34 -12.19
N TRP A 200 6.05 14.50 -12.44
CA TRP A 200 5.06 14.75 -13.49
C TRP A 200 4.14 15.93 -13.15
N HIS A 201 3.87 16.76 -14.15
CA HIS A 201 2.88 17.82 -14.11
C HIS A 201 1.61 17.32 -14.79
N LEU A 202 0.69 16.74 -14.00
CA LEU A 202 -0.53 16.13 -14.51
C LEU A 202 -1.77 16.78 -13.91
N GLY A 203 -2.74 17.06 -14.76
CA GLY A 203 -4.09 17.44 -14.40
C GLY A 203 -4.89 16.21 -14.01
N THR A 204 -5.62 16.29 -12.92
CA THR A 204 -6.49 15.21 -12.47
C THR A 204 -7.74 15.17 -13.35
N ALA A 205 -8.11 13.98 -13.78
CA ALA A 205 -9.28 13.70 -14.58
C ALA A 205 -10.06 12.51 -14.00
N VAL A 206 -11.33 12.39 -14.36
CA VAL A 206 -12.12 11.17 -14.16
C VAL A 206 -12.73 10.76 -15.49
N GLY A 207 -12.54 9.49 -15.85
CA GLY A 207 -13.10 8.89 -17.06
C GLY A 207 -14.14 7.82 -16.75
N GLN A 208 -15.03 7.52 -17.69
CA GLN A 208 -16.02 6.45 -17.50
C GLN A 208 -15.64 5.14 -18.17
N ASP A 209 -14.70 5.15 -19.11
CA ASP A 209 -14.24 3.94 -19.81
C ASP A 209 -15.41 3.11 -20.35
N ASN A 210 -16.35 3.82 -20.99
CA ASN A 210 -17.64 3.23 -21.35
C ASN A 210 -17.44 2.15 -22.42
N HIS A 211 -17.78 0.91 -22.08
CA HIS A 211 -17.94 -0.19 -23.04
C HIS A 211 -19.43 -0.49 -23.34
N LYS A 212 -20.34 0.20 -22.66
CA LYS A 212 -21.80 0.12 -22.81
C LYS A 212 -22.32 1.45 -23.36
N PRO A 213 -23.50 1.48 -24.03
CA PRO A 213 -24.04 2.71 -24.62
C PRO A 213 -24.74 3.59 -23.55
N ASN A 214 -23.98 4.03 -22.55
CA ASN A 214 -24.43 4.84 -21.41
C ASN A 214 -23.49 6.02 -21.11
N TRP A 215 -22.86 6.58 -22.15
CA TRP A 215 -21.91 7.70 -22.05
C TRP A 215 -22.50 8.90 -21.31
N GLY A 216 -21.86 9.34 -20.22
CA GLY A 216 -22.34 10.42 -19.35
C GLY A 216 -23.49 10.03 -18.42
N THR A 217 -23.94 8.77 -18.43
CA THR A 217 -25.03 8.27 -17.56
C THR A 217 -24.66 6.99 -16.82
N ALA A 218 -23.40 6.54 -16.94
CA ALA A 218 -22.91 5.39 -16.18
C ALA A 218 -22.86 5.68 -14.67
N ASN A 219 -22.45 6.89 -14.33
CA ASN A 219 -22.38 7.51 -13.01
C ASN A 219 -22.32 9.03 -13.18
N ASP A 220 -22.26 9.75 -12.06
CA ASP A 220 -22.21 11.22 -12.03
C ASP A 220 -20.78 11.75 -12.19
N SER A 221 -19.78 10.88 -12.21
CA SER A 221 -18.37 11.26 -12.25
C SER A 221 -17.94 11.94 -13.55
N ARG A 222 -17.20 13.04 -13.44
CA ARG A 222 -16.79 13.91 -14.55
C ARG A 222 -15.33 14.36 -14.41
N THR A 223 -14.76 14.71 -15.56
CA THR A 223 -13.67 15.68 -15.59
C THR A 223 -14.28 17.07 -15.73
N ALA A 224 -13.96 17.95 -14.79
CA ALA A 224 -14.28 19.37 -14.89
C ALA A 224 -13.11 20.14 -15.51
N VAL A 225 -13.38 21.07 -16.42
CA VAL A 225 -12.35 21.82 -17.18
C VAL A 225 -12.68 23.30 -17.19
N TYR A 226 -11.73 24.12 -16.76
CA TYR A 226 -11.81 25.58 -16.91
C TYR A 226 -11.26 25.99 -18.28
N SER A 227 -12.15 26.42 -19.19
CA SER A 227 -11.79 26.83 -20.56
C SER A 227 -12.52 28.11 -20.99
N PRO A 228 -11.91 29.00 -21.81
CA PRO A 228 -12.60 30.18 -22.33
C PRO A 228 -13.83 29.84 -23.18
N SER A 229 -13.79 28.73 -23.93
CA SER A 229 -14.91 28.24 -24.73
C SER A 229 -14.79 26.73 -25.02
N LEU A 230 -15.83 26.15 -25.63
CA LEU A 230 -15.83 24.77 -26.15
C LEU A 230 -15.20 24.65 -27.55
N LYS A 231 -14.53 25.68 -28.07
CA LYS A 231 -13.71 25.54 -29.28
C LYS A 231 -12.49 24.68 -28.96
N TRP A 232 -12.15 23.77 -29.87
CA TRP A 232 -11.02 22.86 -29.68
C TRP A 232 -9.72 23.59 -29.33
N GLU A 233 -9.42 24.73 -29.96
CA GLU A 233 -8.17 25.46 -29.69
C GLU A 233 -8.11 25.98 -28.24
N ASP A 234 -9.20 26.56 -27.75
CA ASP A 234 -9.28 27.08 -26.37
C ASP A 234 -9.27 25.93 -25.35
N PHE A 235 -9.95 24.83 -25.68
CA PHE A 235 -10.07 23.65 -24.82
C PHE A 235 -8.76 22.87 -24.75
N TYR A 236 -8.08 22.66 -25.88
CA TYR A 236 -6.76 22.06 -25.98
C TYR A 236 -5.74 22.81 -25.11
N GLU A 237 -5.66 24.14 -25.23
CA GLU A 237 -4.76 24.96 -24.41
C GLU A 237 -5.09 24.85 -22.91
N SER A 238 -6.36 24.64 -22.56
CA SER A 238 -6.79 24.45 -21.17
C SER A 238 -6.40 23.08 -20.61
N LEU A 239 -6.51 22.01 -21.42
CA LEU A 239 -6.03 20.67 -21.06
C LEU A 239 -4.50 20.59 -20.98
N MET A 240 -3.79 21.19 -21.96
CA MET A 240 -2.32 21.32 -21.94
C MET A 240 -1.83 22.13 -20.73
N ALA A 241 -2.63 23.10 -20.27
CA ALA A 241 -2.39 23.86 -19.05
C ALA A 241 -2.88 23.17 -17.76
N ARG A 242 -3.43 21.95 -17.86
CA ARG A 242 -3.94 21.14 -16.73
C ARG A 242 -5.02 21.84 -15.91
N ARG A 243 -5.88 22.63 -16.56
CA ARG A 243 -6.95 23.37 -15.86
C ARG A 243 -8.15 22.48 -15.54
N THR A 244 -7.89 21.33 -14.92
CA THR A 244 -8.88 20.27 -14.71
C THR A 244 -9.03 19.90 -13.25
N TYR A 245 -10.16 19.31 -12.88
CA TYR A 245 -10.24 18.50 -11.68
C TYR A 245 -11.12 17.27 -11.94
N GLY A 246 -10.86 16.20 -11.19
CA GLY A 246 -11.66 14.98 -11.21
C GLY A 246 -12.71 15.03 -10.13
N THR A 247 -13.95 14.68 -10.45
CA THR A 247 -15.07 14.74 -9.51
C THR A 247 -16.00 13.56 -9.71
N GLU A 248 -16.61 13.10 -8.62
CA GLU A 248 -17.75 12.17 -8.63
C GLU A 248 -19.09 12.87 -8.72
N ASP A 249 -19.14 14.12 -8.28
CA ASP A 249 -20.27 15.02 -8.41
C ASP A 249 -20.30 15.68 -9.81
N LYS A 250 -21.51 15.88 -10.34
CA LYS A 250 -21.78 16.45 -11.67
C LYS A 250 -21.76 17.99 -11.74
N ASP A 251 -21.86 18.69 -10.62
CA ASP A 251 -22.00 20.15 -10.54
C ASP A 251 -21.20 20.86 -9.43
N VAL A 252 -20.43 20.13 -8.61
CA VAL A 252 -19.43 20.71 -7.69
C VAL A 252 -18.52 21.72 -8.36
N VAL A 253 -18.31 22.87 -7.71
CA VAL A 253 -17.40 23.93 -8.18
C VAL A 253 -16.19 24.03 -7.28
N VAL A 254 -15.01 23.69 -7.82
CA VAL A 254 -13.70 23.88 -7.16
C VAL A 254 -12.91 25.00 -7.81
N GLU A 255 -12.78 26.13 -7.12
CA GLU A 255 -11.88 27.24 -7.45
C GLU A 255 -10.63 27.17 -6.55
N PHE A 256 -9.55 26.57 -7.07
CA PHE A 256 -8.25 26.51 -6.39
C PHE A 256 -7.21 27.33 -7.14
N SER A 257 -6.50 28.20 -6.44
CA SER A 257 -5.50 29.09 -7.03
C SER A 257 -4.35 29.43 -6.09
N GLY A 258 -3.26 29.92 -6.65
CA GLY A 258 -2.03 30.28 -5.94
C GLY A 258 -1.43 31.54 -6.54
N ASN A 259 -1.25 32.58 -5.72
CA ASN A 259 -0.76 33.90 -6.18
C ASN A 259 -1.54 34.48 -7.39
N GLY A 260 -2.81 34.11 -7.55
CA GLY A 260 -3.64 34.58 -8.67
C GLY A 260 -3.71 33.65 -9.88
N TYR A 261 -2.94 32.56 -9.90
CA TYR A 261 -2.93 31.59 -10.99
C TYR A 261 -3.81 30.38 -10.63
N PRO A 262 -4.67 29.89 -11.53
CA PRO A 262 -5.57 28.77 -11.25
C PRO A 262 -4.79 27.46 -11.12
N LEU A 263 -5.44 26.43 -10.55
CA LEU A 263 -5.02 25.03 -10.61
C LEU A 263 -4.45 24.65 -11.98
N GLY A 264 -3.45 23.76 -12.00
CA GLY A 264 -2.69 23.41 -13.21
C GLY A 264 -1.45 24.29 -13.46
N SER A 265 -1.37 25.44 -12.79
CA SER A 265 -0.30 26.42 -12.97
C SER A 265 0.98 26.07 -12.23
N ILE A 266 2.09 26.58 -12.76
CA ILE A 266 3.42 26.50 -12.18
C ILE A 266 3.84 27.92 -11.77
N ILE A 267 4.16 28.11 -10.49
CA ILE A 267 4.64 29.37 -9.93
C ILE A 267 6.15 29.24 -9.70
N TYR A 268 6.92 30.16 -10.28
CA TYR A 268 8.37 30.14 -10.16
C TYR A 268 8.90 31.06 -9.04
N ASP A 269 9.91 30.58 -8.31
CA ASP A 269 10.71 31.33 -7.32
C ASP A 269 9.91 32.08 -6.22
N ALA A 270 8.70 31.61 -5.92
CA ALA A 270 7.85 32.24 -4.91
C ALA A 270 8.44 32.07 -3.50
N LYS A 271 8.61 33.19 -2.79
CA LYS A 271 9.00 33.19 -1.36
C LYS A 271 7.80 33.05 -0.42
N GLU A 272 6.63 33.43 -0.91
CA GLU A 272 5.34 33.23 -0.27
C GLU A 272 4.33 32.87 -1.37
N VAL A 273 3.46 31.90 -1.07
CA VAL A 273 2.35 31.50 -1.92
C VAL A 273 1.07 31.68 -1.12
N GLU A 274 0.18 32.53 -1.61
CA GLU A 274 -1.19 32.65 -1.11
C GLU A 274 -2.09 31.70 -1.90
N LEU A 275 -2.38 30.54 -1.29
CA LEU A 275 -3.35 29.58 -1.82
C LEU A 275 -4.76 30.04 -1.45
N LYS A 276 -5.65 30.11 -2.44
CA LYS A 276 -7.07 30.37 -2.23
C LYS A 276 -7.86 29.13 -2.60
N ILE A 277 -8.70 28.71 -1.67
CA ILE A 277 -9.54 27.53 -1.79
C ILE A 277 -10.97 28.00 -1.70
N LYS A 278 -11.76 27.63 -2.71
CA LYS A 278 -13.20 27.83 -2.70
C LYS A 278 -13.87 26.62 -3.31
N VAL A 279 -14.71 25.97 -2.50
CA VAL A 279 -15.52 24.82 -2.90
C VAL A 279 -16.98 25.21 -2.69
N LYS A 280 -17.82 24.94 -3.67
CA LYS A 280 -19.25 25.24 -3.64
C LYS A 280 -20.03 24.07 -4.19
N GLU A 281 -21.05 23.72 -3.42
CA GLU A 281 -22.00 22.67 -3.69
C GLU A 281 -23.41 23.21 -3.91
N SER A 282 -24.25 22.32 -4.44
CA SER A 282 -25.70 22.45 -4.45
C SER A 282 -26.26 22.58 -3.00
N ASP A 283 -27.50 23.06 -2.83
CA ASP A 283 -28.09 23.21 -1.49
C ASP A 283 -28.35 21.85 -0.78
N ASP A 284 -28.35 20.76 -1.54
CA ASP A 284 -28.66 19.41 -1.04
C ASP A 284 -27.40 18.60 -0.70
N ASP A 285 -26.20 19.05 -1.10
CA ASP A 285 -24.94 18.32 -0.98
C ASP A 285 -23.97 19.07 -0.04
N ILE A 286 -23.63 18.43 1.08
CA ILE A 286 -22.82 19.07 2.13
C ILE A 286 -21.37 18.64 1.99
N ILE A 287 -20.45 19.61 1.95
CA ILE A 287 -19.01 19.34 2.03
C ILE A 287 -18.70 18.89 3.47
N SER A 288 -18.14 17.69 3.63
CA SER A 288 -17.75 17.13 4.93
C SER A 288 -16.29 17.41 5.27
N LYS A 289 -15.41 17.42 4.26
CA LYS A 289 -13.97 17.60 4.46
C LYS A 289 -13.30 18.24 3.26
N VAL A 290 -12.33 19.11 3.54
CA VAL A 290 -11.35 19.59 2.56
C VAL A 290 -9.96 19.28 3.09
N VAL A 291 -9.14 18.61 2.30
CA VAL A 291 -7.77 18.23 2.64
C VAL A 291 -6.82 18.89 1.65
N LEU A 292 -5.89 19.69 2.18
CA LEU A 292 -4.80 20.27 1.42
C LEU A 292 -3.59 19.34 1.52
N TYR A 293 -3.12 18.85 0.38
CA TYR A 293 -1.93 18.02 0.25
C TYR A 293 -0.73 18.82 -0.23
N ASN A 294 0.47 18.34 0.08
CA ASN A 294 1.72 18.72 -0.56
C ASN A 294 2.59 17.50 -0.88
N LYS A 295 3.83 17.71 -1.33
CA LYS A 295 4.74 16.60 -1.68
C LYS A 295 5.07 15.64 -0.52
N THR A 296 4.87 16.06 0.73
CA THR A 296 5.10 15.23 1.93
C THR A 296 3.84 14.51 2.42
N GLY A 297 2.68 14.74 1.80
CA GLY A 297 1.40 14.15 2.20
C GLY A 297 0.38 15.20 2.60
N ILE A 298 -0.34 14.96 3.69
CA ILE A 298 -1.37 15.89 4.18
C ILE A 298 -0.68 17.11 4.79
N TYR A 299 -0.93 18.28 4.22
CA TYR A 299 -0.48 19.56 4.79
C TYR A 299 -1.48 20.08 5.82
N ARG A 300 -2.79 20.02 5.51
CA ARG A 300 -3.86 20.42 6.43
C ARG A 300 -5.18 19.72 6.12
N VAL A 301 -5.98 19.51 7.16
CA VAL A 301 -7.37 19.02 7.07
C VAL A 301 -8.31 20.10 7.61
N PHE A 302 -9.43 20.29 6.93
CA PHE A 302 -10.55 21.12 7.36
C PHE A 302 -11.80 20.26 7.45
N ASP A 303 -12.37 20.14 8.64
CA ASP A 303 -13.72 19.57 8.81
C ASP A 303 -14.74 20.65 8.43
N VAL A 304 -15.63 20.31 7.52
CA VAL A 304 -16.66 21.20 6.97
C VAL A 304 -18.04 20.61 7.26
N ASN A 305 -19.06 21.46 7.27
CA ASN A 305 -20.45 21.04 7.38
C ASN A 305 -21.35 22.13 6.76
N SER A 306 -21.09 22.43 5.49
CA SER A 306 -21.68 23.52 4.72
C SER A 306 -21.62 23.15 3.24
N ASN A 307 -22.54 23.67 2.44
CA ASN A 307 -22.48 23.59 0.96
C ASN A 307 -21.47 24.59 0.36
N SER A 308 -20.74 25.32 1.19
CA SER A 308 -19.69 26.22 0.73
C SER A 308 -18.56 26.28 1.73
N PHE A 309 -17.34 26.34 1.19
CA PHE A 309 -16.10 26.48 1.93
C PHE A 309 -15.19 27.47 1.22
N GLU A 310 -14.71 28.48 1.95
CA GLU A 310 -13.72 29.43 1.45
C GLU A 310 -12.58 29.56 2.48
N HIS A 311 -11.35 29.42 2.02
CA HIS A 311 -10.15 29.53 2.85
C HIS A 311 -8.98 30.14 2.11
N VAL A 312 -8.11 30.86 2.83
CA VAL A 312 -6.85 31.38 2.31
C VAL A 312 -5.70 30.88 3.18
N GLU A 313 -4.78 30.13 2.57
CA GLU A 313 -3.59 29.61 3.24
C GLU A 313 -2.34 30.30 2.69
N LYS A 314 -1.51 30.86 3.58
CA LYS A 314 -0.23 31.45 3.22
C LYS A 314 0.90 30.49 3.55
N ILE A 315 1.67 30.14 2.54
CA ILE A 315 2.75 29.15 2.65
C ILE A 315 4.06 29.81 2.24
N SER A 316 5.14 29.45 2.94
CA SER A 316 6.51 29.82 2.58
C SER A 316 7.25 28.55 2.17
N PRO A 317 7.27 28.19 0.87
CA PRO A 317 8.01 27.03 0.39
C PRO A 317 9.48 27.13 0.78
N ASP A 318 9.98 26.12 1.49
CA ASP A 318 11.38 26.06 1.95
C ASP A 318 12.27 25.21 1.04
N THR A 319 11.72 24.74 -0.10
CA THR A 319 12.42 23.94 -1.10
C THR A 319 12.18 24.44 -2.52
N GLY A 320 13.10 24.13 -3.45
CA GLY A 320 13.04 24.52 -4.86
C GLY A 320 12.04 23.74 -5.71
N TYR A 321 11.28 22.81 -5.13
CA TYR A 321 10.21 22.07 -5.82
C TYR A 321 9.17 21.59 -4.79
N ASP A 322 7.94 22.05 -4.91
CA ASP A 322 6.78 21.60 -4.15
C ASP A 322 5.52 21.71 -5.01
N TYR A 323 4.42 21.16 -4.52
CA TYR A 323 3.12 21.28 -5.15
C TYR A 323 2.03 21.18 -4.10
N TYR A 324 0.86 21.74 -4.39
CA TYR A 324 -0.29 21.71 -3.50
C TYR A 324 -1.53 21.33 -4.27
N PHE A 325 -2.38 20.46 -3.73
CA PHE A 325 -3.66 20.09 -4.34
C PHE A 325 -4.70 19.75 -3.28
N LEU A 326 -5.96 19.72 -3.69
CA LEU A 326 -7.09 19.49 -2.81
C LEU A 326 -7.67 18.10 -3.01
N TYR A 327 -8.09 17.49 -1.92
CA TYR A 327 -9.07 16.42 -1.89
C TYR A 327 -10.28 16.93 -1.12
N VAL A 328 -11.48 16.76 -1.68
CA VAL A 328 -12.75 17.13 -1.07
C VAL A 328 -13.56 15.85 -0.89
N LEU A 329 -14.26 15.75 0.23
CA LEU A 329 -15.22 14.70 0.51
C LEU A 329 -16.55 15.34 0.85
N GLU A 330 -17.61 14.96 0.15
CA GLU A 330 -18.99 15.31 0.45
C GLU A 330 -19.60 14.35 1.49
N ALA A 331 -20.76 14.72 2.03
CA ALA A 331 -21.41 14.00 3.12
C ALA A 331 -22.11 12.71 2.66
N ASP A 332 -22.42 12.60 1.38
CA ASP A 332 -22.99 11.43 0.73
C ASP A 332 -21.93 10.41 0.28
N GLY A 333 -20.67 10.81 0.27
CA GLY A 333 -19.50 9.99 -0.01
C GLY A 333 -18.75 10.40 -1.28
N GLU A 334 -19.29 11.32 -2.08
CA GLU A 334 -18.67 11.72 -3.34
C GLU A 334 -17.35 12.48 -3.10
N GLU A 335 -16.38 12.19 -3.96
CA GLU A 335 -15.02 12.68 -3.85
C GLU A 335 -14.64 13.64 -5.00
N VAL A 336 -13.81 14.63 -4.68
CA VAL A 336 -13.21 15.55 -5.67
C VAL A 336 -11.71 15.64 -5.44
N VAL A 337 -10.93 15.58 -6.52
CA VAL A 337 -9.49 15.80 -6.48
C VAL A 337 -9.10 16.88 -7.47
N SER A 338 -8.51 17.96 -6.97
CA SER A 338 -8.05 19.07 -7.80
C SER A 338 -6.71 18.79 -8.45
N THR A 339 -6.45 19.41 -9.60
CA THR A 339 -5.09 19.48 -10.13
C THR A 339 -4.19 20.28 -9.19
N PRO A 340 -2.90 19.93 -9.04
CA PRO A 340 -1.97 20.71 -8.26
C PRO A 340 -1.68 22.12 -8.79
N ILE A 341 -1.16 22.94 -7.88
CA ILE A 341 -0.40 24.14 -8.17
C ILE A 341 1.05 23.83 -7.80
N TRP A 342 1.94 23.87 -8.78
CA TRP A 342 3.35 23.63 -8.57
C TRP A 342 4.07 24.92 -8.18
N VAL A 343 5.05 24.79 -7.29
CA VAL A 343 5.93 25.87 -6.88
C VAL A 343 7.36 25.39 -7.04
N GLN A 344 8.09 25.97 -7.99
CA GLN A 344 9.41 25.44 -8.34
C GLN A 344 10.43 26.50 -8.74
N SER A 345 11.71 26.11 -8.73
CA SER A 345 12.83 26.95 -9.14
C SER A 345 12.77 27.26 -10.64
N SER A 346 12.99 28.53 -11.02
CA SER A 346 13.10 28.92 -12.44
C SER A 346 14.36 28.40 -13.12
N SER A 347 15.28 27.78 -12.36
CA SER A 347 16.46 27.09 -12.90
C SER A 347 16.10 25.90 -13.80
N LYS A 348 14.90 25.33 -13.64
CA LYS A 348 14.44 24.11 -14.33
C LYS A 348 15.38 22.93 -14.17
N THR A 349 16.05 22.86 -13.01
CA THR A 349 16.93 21.76 -12.63
C THR A 349 16.52 21.28 -11.26
N TYR A 350 16.17 20.00 -11.13
CA TYR A 350 15.50 19.52 -9.93
C TYR A 350 16.18 18.27 -9.39
N LEU A 351 16.08 18.08 -8.07
CA LEU A 351 16.39 16.83 -7.40
C LEU A 351 15.09 16.21 -6.88
N LEU A 352 14.80 15.00 -7.33
CA LEU A 352 13.58 14.27 -7.03
C LEU A 352 13.90 12.93 -6.36
N ASN A 353 12.95 12.42 -5.58
CA ASN A 353 12.95 11.06 -5.01
C ASN A 353 14.24 10.65 -4.25
N PRO A 354 14.79 11.48 -3.33
CA PRO A 354 15.94 11.05 -2.55
C PRO A 354 15.60 9.94 -1.57
N ALA A 355 16.50 8.97 -1.42
CA ALA A 355 16.40 7.86 -0.49
C ALA A 355 17.78 7.51 0.09
N LEU A 356 17.82 7.11 1.36
CA LEU A 356 19.04 6.81 2.10
C LEU A 356 19.12 5.32 2.43
N TYR A 357 20.26 4.69 2.14
CA TYR A 357 20.49 3.28 2.40
C TYR A 357 21.90 3.02 2.96
N PRO A 358 22.03 2.38 4.13
CA PRO A 358 20.97 2.07 5.08
C PRO A 358 20.42 3.34 5.76
N SER A 359 19.16 3.30 6.21
CA SER A 359 18.50 4.41 6.92
C SER A 359 18.78 4.43 8.44
N ASN A 360 19.48 3.41 8.96
CA ASN A 360 19.92 3.29 10.34
C ASN A 360 21.41 2.92 10.36
N VAL A 361 22.22 3.84 10.89
CA VAL A 361 23.69 3.78 10.92
C VAL A 361 24.25 4.23 12.26
N LYS A 362 25.53 3.97 12.50
CA LYS A 362 26.33 4.66 13.53
C LYS A 362 27.32 5.64 12.87
N PRO A 363 27.93 6.57 13.63
CA PRO A 363 28.96 7.47 13.12
C PRO A 363 30.05 6.78 12.33
N GLY A 364 30.41 7.36 11.18
CA GLY A 364 31.45 6.87 10.27
C GLY A 364 30.98 5.79 9.28
N GLU A 365 29.75 5.29 9.39
CA GLU A 365 29.24 4.31 8.42
C GLU A 365 28.80 4.97 7.12
N ILE A 366 29.14 4.30 6.02
CA ILE A 366 28.77 4.76 4.69
C ILE A 366 27.26 4.61 4.47
N VAL A 367 26.62 5.74 4.16
CA VAL A 367 25.26 5.86 3.67
C VAL A 367 25.30 6.18 2.19
N LYS A 368 24.52 5.43 1.41
CA LYS A 368 24.24 5.69 0.01
C LYS A 368 22.99 6.54 -0.09
N ALA A 369 23.13 7.75 -0.62
CA ALA A 369 22.01 8.58 -1.02
C ALA A 369 21.72 8.36 -2.50
N LYS A 370 20.59 7.73 -2.81
CA LYS A 370 20.06 7.59 -4.16
C LYS A 370 19.09 8.74 -4.43
N PHE A 371 19.17 9.38 -5.59
CA PHE A 371 18.24 10.46 -5.99
C PHE A 371 18.19 10.56 -7.52
N GLN A 372 17.20 11.29 -8.03
CA GLN A 372 17.05 11.59 -9.46
C GLN A 372 17.36 13.06 -9.72
N LEU A 373 18.21 13.35 -10.70
CA LEU A 373 18.43 14.70 -11.21
C LEU A 373 17.72 14.90 -12.53
N VAL A 374 17.08 16.05 -12.65
CA VAL A 374 16.36 16.49 -13.84
C VAL A 374 17.02 17.75 -14.38
N ASN A 375 17.27 17.79 -15.68
CA ASN A 375 17.49 19.01 -16.44
C ASN A 375 16.35 19.18 -17.44
N ALA A 376 15.40 20.04 -17.11
CA ALA A 376 14.25 20.39 -17.95
C ALA A 376 14.52 21.64 -18.82
N ASN A 377 15.80 21.99 -19.02
CA ASN A 377 16.21 22.97 -20.02
C ASN A 377 16.53 22.28 -21.34
N GLU A 378 16.46 23.01 -22.45
CA GLU A 378 16.87 22.52 -23.79
C GLU A 378 18.38 22.30 -23.94
N THR A 379 19.17 22.88 -23.04
CA THR A 379 20.63 22.89 -23.13
C THR A 379 21.25 22.14 -21.97
N GLU A 380 22.48 21.66 -22.19
CA GLU A 380 23.28 21.01 -21.16
C GLU A 380 23.49 21.92 -19.94
N LYS A 381 23.45 21.35 -18.74
CA LYS A 381 23.71 22.03 -17.47
C LYS A 381 24.66 21.23 -16.60
N SER A 382 25.53 21.93 -15.88
CA SER A 382 26.30 21.37 -14.76
C SER A 382 25.57 21.67 -13.46
N LEU A 383 25.33 20.64 -12.65
CA LEU A 383 24.57 20.68 -11.41
C LEU A 383 25.50 20.31 -10.25
N HIS A 384 25.73 21.25 -9.32
CA HIS A 384 26.46 20.97 -8.09
C HIS A 384 25.49 20.42 -7.05
N VAL A 385 25.62 19.14 -6.70
CA VAL A 385 24.80 18.49 -5.68
C VAL A 385 25.58 18.43 -4.38
N ALA A 386 24.99 18.90 -3.29
CA ALA A 386 25.56 18.80 -1.95
C ALA A 386 24.57 18.14 -0.99
N ILE A 387 25.06 17.15 -0.25
CA ILE A 387 24.38 16.56 0.90
C ILE A 387 24.90 17.23 2.16
N LYS A 388 24.01 17.89 2.90
CA LYS A 388 24.37 18.63 4.11
C LYS A 388 23.68 18.05 5.33
N ALA A 389 24.40 18.03 6.44
CA ALA A 389 23.87 17.77 7.76
C ALA A 389 22.90 18.88 8.21
N SER A 390 22.11 18.61 9.25
CA SER A 390 21.23 19.62 9.87
C SER A 390 21.99 20.84 10.40
N THR A 391 23.25 20.62 10.82
CA THR A 391 24.21 21.64 11.26
C THR A 391 24.70 22.55 10.13
N GLY A 392 24.44 22.19 8.87
CA GLY A 392 24.90 22.88 7.68
C GLY A 392 26.24 22.39 7.12
N ASN A 393 26.92 21.46 7.82
CA ASN A 393 28.16 20.83 7.33
C ASN A 393 27.88 20.02 6.06
N ILE A 394 28.81 20.08 5.08
CA ILE A 394 28.72 19.26 3.87
C ILE A 394 29.25 17.87 4.20
N LEU A 395 28.38 16.87 4.05
CA LEU A 395 28.71 15.46 4.25
C LEU A 395 29.28 14.84 2.96
N SER A 396 28.80 15.28 1.80
CA SER A 396 29.32 14.90 0.49
C SER A 396 28.84 15.87 -0.59
N GLU A 397 29.62 16.05 -1.65
CA GLU A 397 29.24 16.88 -2.79
C GLU A 397 29.83 16.34 -4.10
N GLU A 398 29.12 16.49 -5.20
CA GLU A 398 29.55 16.09 -6.53
C GLU A 398 28.93 17.01 -7.60
N THR A 399 29.62 17.17 -8.73
CA THR A 399 29.09 17.91 -9.88
C THR A 399 28.72 16.96 -11.00
N TYR A 400 27.48 17.02 -11.47
CA TYR A 400 26.99 16.22 -12.59
C TYR A 400 26.68 17.10 -13.79
N THR A 401 27.04 16.64 -14.99
CA THR A 401 26.65 17.29 -16.24
C THR A 401 25.53 16.50 -16.90
N LEU A 402 24.39 17.15 -17.14
CA LEU A 402 23.21 16.55 -17.77
C LEU A 402 22.90 17.27 -19.08
N ASN A 403 22.67 16.50 -20.15
CA ASN A 403 22.10 17.00 -21.39
C ASN A 403 20.74 17.69 -21.13
N GLY A 404 20.32 18.53 -22.08
CA GLY A 404 18.97 19.09 -22.05
C GLY A 404 17.89 18.02 -22.06
N MET A 405 16.74 18.33 -21.46
CA MET A 405 15.54 17.50 -21.41
C MET A 405 15.85 16.04 -21.02
N THR A 406 16.60 15.87 -19.93
CA THR A 406 17.06 14.57 -19.43
C THR A 406 16.78 14.40 -17.95
N SER A 407 16.46 13.18 -17.54
CA SER A 407 16.36 12.77 -16.14
C SER A 407 17.18 11.49 -15.91
N ARG A 408 17.96 11.43 -14.82
CA ARG A 408 18.80 10.26 -14.48
C ARG A 408 18.93 10.08 -12.97
N GLU A 409 19.03 8.81 -12.55
CA GLU A 409 19.33 8.45 -11.17
C GLU A 409 20.83 8.48 -10.88
N PHE A 410 21.19 8.95 -9.70
CA PHE A 410 22.55 9.02 -9.18
C PHE A 410 22.61 8.46 -7.76
N VAL A 411 23.80 8.05 -7.35
CA VAL A 411 24.09 7.62 -5.99
C VAL A 411 25.37 8.32 -5.54
N ILE A 412 25.29 9.00 -4.39
CA ILE A 412 26.46 9.56 -3.72
C ILE A 412 26.61 8.92 -2.33
N GLU A 413 27.84 8.70 -1.91
CA GLU A 413 28.16 8.13 -0.61
C GLU A 413 28.61 9.24 0.35
N PHE A 414 28.21 9.11 1.61
CA PHE A 414 28.66 9.96 2.72
C PHE A 414 28.68 9.16 4.02
N ALA A 415 29.30 9.70 5.07
CA ALA A 415 29.22 9.13 6.41
C ALA A 415 28.84 10.22 7.41
N PRO A 416 27.77 10.07 8.22
CA PRO A 416 27.50 10.99 9.30
C PRO A 416 28.54 10.82 10.42
N GLU A 417 28.82 11.89 11.15
CA GLU A 417 29.76 11.89 12.29
C GLU A 417 29.03 11.91 13.63
N SER A 418 27.79 12.40 13.69
CA SER A 418 27.05 12.51 14.94
C SER A 418 25.53 12.49 14.76
N VAL A 419 24.79 12.27 15.85
CA VAL A 419 23.32 12.31 15.86
C VAL A 419 22.74 13.67 15.44
N GLU A 420 23.52 14.75 15.60
CA GLU A 420 23.15 16.11 15.20
C GLU A 420 23.15 16.28 13.67
N ASP A 421 23.71 15.33 12.91
CA ASP A 421 23.75 15.47 11.45
C ASP A 421 22.40 15.27 10.79
N SER A 422 21.45 14.62 11.46
CA SER A 422 20.08 14.40 10.96
C SER A 422 19.16 15.59 11.29
N PRO A 423 18.23 16.01 10.41
CA PRO A 423 17.93 15.46 9.08
C PRO A 423 18.98 15.81 8.02
N ILE A 424 19.05 14.98 6.97
CA ILE A 424 19.93 15.14 5.82
C ILE A 424 19.26 16.02 4.76
N GLY A 425 19.90 17.13 4.40
CA GLY A 425 19.45 18.06 3.37
C GLY A 425 20.09 17.81 2.01
N PHE A 426 19.28 17.80 0.95
CA PHE A 426 19.71 17.63 -0.44
C PHE A 426 19.64 18.96 -1.18
N TYR A 427 20.79 19.44 -1.66
CA TYR A 427 20.93 20.73 -2.34
C TYR A 427 21.37 20.57 -3.79
N VAL A 428 20.85 21.42 -4.68
CA VAL A 428 21.34 21.59 -6.05
C VAL A 428 21.67 23.06 -6.26
N ASN A 429 22.92 23.39 -6.60
CA ASN A 429 23.39 24.77 -6.79
C ASN A 429 23.04 25.68 -5.59
N ASP A 430 23.27 25.18 -4.37
CA ASP A 430 22.95 25.82 -3.07
C ASP A 430 21.47 26.02 -2.75
N GLU A 431 20.55 25.57 -3.60
CA GLU A 431 19.12 25.54 -3.34
C GLU A 431 18.70 24.20 -2.73
N LEU A 432 17.90 24.23 -1.65
CA LEU A 432 17.41 23.03 -0.96
C LEU A 432 16.24 22.40 -1.72
N TYR A 433 16.27 21.09 -1.96
CA TYR A 433 15.18 20.36 -2.63
C TYR A 433 14.44 19.38 -1.72
N TYR A 434 15.15 18.77 -0.77
CA TYR A 434 14.59 17.75 0.12
C TYR A 434 15.30 17.69 1.47
N LYS A 435 14.57 17.27 2.50
CA LYS A 435 15.09 16.85 3.80
C LYS A 435 14.63 15.41 4.05
N VAL A 436 15.54 14.55 4.48
CA VAL A 436 15.26 13.14 4.79
C VAL A 436 15.85 12.80 6.15
N ASP A 437 15.05 12.20 7.02
CA ASP A 437 15.54 11.74 8.32
C ASP A 437 16.44 10.51 8.15
N LEU A 438 17.60 10.55 8.81
CA LEU A 438 18.51 9.42 8.96
C LEU A 438 18.58 9.04 10.44
N THR A 439 18.38 7.77 10.76
CA THR A 439 18.60 7.28 12.12
C THR A 439 20.10 7.10 12.35
N ILE A 440 20.67 7.92 13.24
CA ILE A 440 22.08 7.85 13.62
C ILE A 440 22.14 7.42 15.08
N ARG A 441 22.70 6.25 15.35
CA ARG A 441 22.85 5.67 16.70
C ARG A 441 24.12 6.18 17.38
N SER A 442 24.32 5.80 18.64
CA SER A 442 25.57 6.10 19.36
C SER A 442 26.80 5.48 18.68
N GLY A 443 27.96 6.13 18.75
CA GLY A 443 29.24 5.54 18.29
C GLY A 443 29.68 4.31 19.09
N GLU A 444 29.13 4.13 20.30
CA GLU A 444 29.36 2.94 21.14
C GLU A 444 28.45 1.76 20.76
N SER A 445 27.43 2.00 19.92
CA SER A 445 26.52 0.96 19.48
C SER A 445 27.18 -0.04 18.53
N MET A 446 26.67 -1.26 18.54
CA MET A 446 27.13 -2.35 17.70
C MET A 446 26.17 -2.64 16.54
N ASN A 447 26.74 -3.17 15.47
CA ASN A 447 26.04 -3.94 14.45
C ASN A 447 26.23 -5.43 14.74
N ILE A 448 25.12 -6.08 15.03
CA ILE A 448 25.07 -7.47 15.45
C ILE A 448 24.32 -8.24 14.37
N VAL A 449 24.98 -9.28 13.84
CA VAL A 449 24.41 -10.15 12.83
C VAL A 449 24.27 -11.56 13.42
N ILE A 450 23.05 -12.10 13.37
CA ILE A 450 22.76 -13.46 13.83
C ILE A 450 22.61 -14.36 12.60
N ASP A 451 23.32 -15.48 12.59
CA ASP A 451 23.18 -16.48 11.52
C ASP A 451 21.83 -17.21 11.63
N LYS A 452 21.07 -17.19 10.53
CA LYS A 452 19.85 -17.97 10.32
C LYS A 452 19.94 -18.85 9.06
N THR A 453 21.12 -18.89 8.42
CA THR A 453 21.30 -19.52 7.11
C THR A 453 21.52 -21.03 7.17
N HIS A 454 21.77 -21.60 8.35
CA HIS A 454 22.15 -23.01 8.52
C HIS A 454 21.18 -23.82 9.40
N ASP A 455 19.88 -23.48 9.41
CA ASP A 455 18.88 -24.08 10.32
C ASP A 455 19.38 -24.08 11.79
N ASN A 456 19.88 -22.92 12.21
CA ASN A 456 20.54 -22.70 13.49
C ASN A 456 19.59 -23.05 14.66
N HIS A 457 20.13 -23.64 15.73
CA HIS A 457 19.36 -24.01 16.92
C HIS A 457 18.78 -22.77 17.60
N GLY A 458 17.60 -22.89 18.22
CA GLY A 458 17.03 -21.84 19.07
C GLY A 458 16.62 -20.55 18.37
N MET A 459 16.60 -20.48 17.03
CA MET A 459 16.32 -19.22 16.31
C MET A 459 14.95 -18.59 16.63
N LYS A 460 13.94 -19.41 16.95
CA LYS A 460 12.60 -18.95 17.35
C LYS A 460 12.52 -18.49 18.82
N ASN A 461 13.57 -18.76 19.59
CA ASN A 461 13.66 -18.51 21.02
C ASN A 461 14.76 -17.48 21.31
N ARG A 462 14.87 -16.39 20.54
CA ARG A 462 15.86 -15.31 20.79
C ARG A 462 15.24 -13.93 20.65
N GLU A 463 13.94 -13.80 20.88
CA GLU A 463 13.24 -12.52 20.73
C GLU A 463 13.62 -11.55 21.86
N ILE A 464 13.86 -12.05 23.08
CA ILE A 464 14.36 -11.25 24.20
C ILE A 464 15.75 -10.70 23.89
N LEU A 465 16.64 -11.50 23.30
CA LEU A 465 17.97 -11.04 22.89
C LEU A 465 17.87 -9.86 21.92
N LYS A 466 17.07 -10.01 20.86
CA LYS A 466 16.93 -9.00 19.81
C LYS A 466 16.40 -7.69 20.38
N ALA A 467 15.32 -7.75 21.17
CA ALA A 467 14.71 -6.57 21.77
C ALA A 467 15.63 -5.87 22.78
N THR A 468 16.30 -6.67 23.62
CA THR A 468 17.28 -6.15 24.59
C THR A 468 18.43 -5.41 23.90
N LEU A 469 18.96 -5.96 22.82
CA LEU A 469 20.03 -5.33 22.05
C LEU A 469 19.57 -4.06 21.33
N ASP A 470 18.38 -4.09 20.71
CA ASP A 470 17.81 -2.94 20.00
C ASP A 470 17.52 -1.77 20.95
N ALA A 471 16.92 -2.04 22.12
CA ALA A 471 16.66 -1.03 23.14
C ALA A 471 17.93 -0.44 23.77
N ALA A 472 19.03 -1.19 23.79
CA ALA A 472 20.35 -0.68 24.13
C ALA A 472 20.98 0.19 23.02
N GLY A 473 20.26 0.44 21.92
CA GLY A 473 20.70 1.24 20.79
C GLY A 473 21.58 0.47 19.80
N ASN A 474 21.66 -0.86 19.89
CA ASN A 474 22.36 -1.69 18.91
C ASN A 474 21.47 -1.96 17.70
N LYS A 475 22.07 -2.42 16.59
CA LYS A 475 21.36 -2.80 15.38
C LYS A 475 21.52 -4.28 15.21
N VAL A 476 20.41 -5.00 15.33
CA VAL A 476 20.37 -6.44 15.17
C VAL A 476 19.80 -6.77 13.80
N THR A 477 20.49 -7.61 13.05
CA THR A 477 20.02 -8.12 11.76
C THR A 477 20.24 -9.62 11.66
N GLU A 478 19.48 -10.28 10.80
CA GLU A 478 19.62 -11.72 10.56
C GLU A 478 20.23 -11.95 9.18
N ALA A 479 21.20 -12.87 9.10
CA ALA A 479 21.65 -13.40 7.81
C ALA A 479 20.64 -14.46 7.34
N GLU A 480 19.92 -14.17 6.25
CA GLU A 480 18.88 -15.07 5.73
C GLU A 480 19.24 -15.68 4.38
N ARG A 481 18.65 -16.85 4.10
CA ARG A 481 18.76 -17.66 2.86
C ARG A 481 20.17 -18.21 2.58
N ILE A 482 21.18 -17.35 2.52
CA ILE A 482 22.59 -17.71 2.28
C ILE A 482 23.50 -16.64 2.87
N LEU A 483 24.62 -17.07 3.45
CA LEU A 483 25.61 -16.18 4.02
C LEU A 483 26.39 -15.47 2.89
N LYS A 484 26.39 -14.14 2.92
CA LYS A 484 26.99 -13.27 1.89
C LYS A 484 28.08 -12.38 2.50
N PRO A 485 29.04 -11.89 1.69
CA PRO A 485 30.04 -10.92 2.16
C PRO A 485 29.41 -9.66 2.80
N THR A 486 28.25 -9.23 2.32
CA THR A 486 27.52 -8.07 2.86
C THR A 486 27.05 -8.27 4.31
N ASN A 487 26.89 -9.51 4.79
CA ASN A 487 26.56 -9.80 6.18
C ASN A 487 27.71 -9.47 7.15
N PHE A 488 28.92 -9.24 6.65
CA PHE A 488 30.10 -8.89 7.44
C PHE A 488 30.55 -7.44 7.24
N THR A 489 29.84 -6.68 6.40
CA THR A 489 30.18 -5.28 6.13
C THR A 489 29.64 -4.42 7.27
N ASN A 490 30.53 -3.66 7.92
CA ASN A 490 30.26 -2.87 9.13
C ASN A 490 29.74 -3.69 10.33
N THR A 491 29.80 -5.02 10.29
CA THR A 491 29.40 -5.87 11.41
C THR A 491 30.47 -5.81 12.50
N ASP A 492 30.04 -5.64 13.76
CA ASP A 492 30.94 -5.68 14.92
C ASP A 492 30.93 -7.09 15.54
N VAL A 493 29.73 -7.69 15.64
CA VAL A 493 29.52 -9.01 16.23
C VAL A 493 28.76 -9.92 15.27
N PHE A 494 29.28 -11.12 15.05
CA PHE A 494 28.58 -12.20 14.36
C PHE A 494 28.30 -13.34 15.32
N ILE A 495 27.02 -13.63 15.55
CA ILE A 495 26.57 -14.73 16.40
C ILE A 495 26.25 -15.93 15.51
N LEU A 496 26.98 -17.03 15.72
CA LEU A 496 26.90 -18.26 14.96
C LEU A 496 26.47 -19.41 15.88
N PRO A 497 25.18 -19.68 15.99
CA PRO A 497 24.72 -20.86 16.70
C PRO A 497 24.96 -22.12 15.89
N LEU A 498 25.31 -23.23 16.55
CA LEU A 498 25.25 -24.54 15.94
C LEU A 498 23.83 -24.85 15.44
N PRO A 499 23.70 -25.68 14.39
CA PRO A 499 22.41 -26.08 13.83
C PRO A 499 21.60 -26.91 14.83
N GLY A 500 20.27 -26.83 14.73
CA GLY A 500 19.36 -27.67 15.49
C GLY A 500 19.11 -29.02 14.82
N THR A 501 18.28 -29.86 15.44
CA THR A 501 17.73 -31.08 14.83
C THR A 501 16.58 -30.77 13.87
N GLU A 502 15.85 -29.68 14.09
CA GLU A 502 14.77 -29.16 13.23
C GLU A 502 15.30 -28.56 11.91
N GLY A 503 14.45 -28.40 10.89
CA GLY A 503 14.81 -27.81 9.59
C GLY A 503 14.75 -28.78 8.40
N TYR A 504 15.16 -28.33 7.21
CA TYR A 504 14.87 -29.01 5.94
C TYR A 504 15.81 -30.19 5.62
N PHE A 505 17.07 -29.89 5.30
CA PHE A 505 18.04 -30.86 4.80
C PHE A 505 19.38 -30.71 5.50
N GLU A 506 20.04 -31.82 5.85
CA GLU A 506 21.38 -31.80 6.48
C GLU A 506 22.40 -30.95 5.71
N THR A 507 22.27 -30.86 4.39
CA THR A 507 23.18 -30.06 3.56
C THR A 507 23.14 -28.56 3.85
N VAL A 508 22.00 -28.04 4.31
CA VAL A 508 21.86 -26.62 4.67
C VAL A 508 22.55 -26.34 6.01
N LYS A 509 22.61 -27.34 6.90
CA LYS A 509 23.23 -27.26 8.23
C LYS A 509 24.75 -27.28 8.21
N ILE A 510 25.34 -27.73 7.10
CA ILE A 510 26.80 -27.82 6.93
C ILE A 510 27.37 -26.44 6.66
N LEU A 511 28.31 -26.01 7.49
CA LEU A 511 29.05 -24.79 7.25
C LEU A 511 30.06 -25.01 6.11
N MET A 512 29.67 -24.61 4.91
CA MET A 512 30.48 -24.84 3.70
C MET A 512 31.80 -24.04 3.76
N PRO A 513 32.90 -24.53 3.12
CA PRO A 513 34.20 -23.85 3.17
C PRO A 513 34.19 -22.37 2.78
N PRO A 514 33.40 -21.90 1.79
CA PRO A 514 33.28 -20.47 1.50
C PRO A 514 32.71 -19.66 2.67
N HIS A 515 31.69 -20.18 3.37
CA HIS A 515 31.11 -19.54 4.56
C HIS A 515 32.14 -19.47 5.70
N ALA A 516 32.82 -20.58 5.98
CA ALA A 516 33.89 -20.63 6.97
C ALA A 516 35.02 -19.62 6.65
N LYS A 517 35.35 -19.45 5.37
CA LYS A 517 36.36 -18.48 4.93
C LYS A 517 35.90 -17.03 5.11
N MET A 518 34.62 -16.73 4.85
CA MET A 518 34.05 -15.40 5.12
C MET A 518 34.14 -15.06 6.61
N ILE A 519 33.77 -16.01 7.48
CA ILE A 519 33.85 -15.85 8.94
C ILE A 519 35.31 -15.67 9.40
N GLU A 520 36.24 -16.47 8.87
CA GLU A 520 37.67 -16.33 9.18
C GLU A 520 38.19 -14.92 8.83
N ASN A 521 37.82 -14.40 7.65
CA ASN A 521 38.20 -13.07 7.22
C ASN A 521 37.62 -11.98 8.12
N PHE A 522 36.33 -12.09 8.47
CA PHE A 522 35.64 -11.19 9.40
C PHE A 522 36.38 -11.09 10.74
N VAL A 523 36.65 -12.23 11.38
CA VAL A 523 37.36 -12.26 12.68
C VAL A 523 38.76 -11.66 12.54
N LYS A 524 39.53 -12.08 11.53
CA LYS A 524 40.90 -11.57 11.33
C LYS A 524 40.94 -10.05 11.09
N SER A 525 39.87 -9.49 10.53
CA SER A 525 39.76 -8.05 10.25
C SER A 525 39.40 -7.20 11.47
N GLY A 526 38.94 -7.80 12.57
CA GLY A 526 38.56 -7.07 13.80
C GLY A 526 37.24 -7.52 14.43
N GLY A 527 36.44 -8.32 13.71
CA GLY A 527 35.12 -8.75 14.18
C GLY A 527 35.16 -9.68 15.39
N THR A 528 34.10 -9.63 16.20
CA THR A 528 33.85 -10.60 17.27
C THR A 528 32.95 -11.71 16.75
N LEU A 529 33.46 -12.95 16.75
CA LEU A 529 32.66 -14.13 16.48
C LEU A 529 32.22 -14.76 17.79
N ILE A 530 30.93 -14.94 17.98
CA ILE A 530 30.37 -15.70 19.11
C ILE A 530 29.79 -16.99 18.56
N VAL A 531 30.36 -18.14 18.90
CA VAL A 531 29.89 -19.45 18.46
C VAL A 531 29.16 -20.14 19.62
N LEU A 532 27.92 -20.53 19.38
CA LEU A 532 27.05 -21.10 20.42
C LEU A 532 26.91 -22.61 20.21
N GLY A 533 27.27 -23.37 21.24
CA GLY A 533 26.97 -24.79 21.34
C GLY A 533 25.47 -25.05 21.49
N ASN A 534 25.10 -26.31 21.65
CA ASN A 534 23.72 -26.71 21.99
C ASN A 534 23.71 -28.11 22.61
N GLY A 535 22.58 -28.47 23.23
CA GLY A 535 22.36 -29.78 23.85
C GLY A 535 21.71 -30.82 22.95
N VAL A 536 21.92 -30.77 21.62
CA VAL A 536 21.27 -31.69 20.67
C VAL A 536 22.28 -32.51 19.86
N GLU A 537 21.95 -33.77 19.56
CA GLU A 537 22.86 -34.60 18.75
C GLU A 537 22.93 -34.13 17.30
N LEU A 538 24.15 -34.05 16.76
CA LEU A 538 24.45 -33.62 15.39
C LEU A 538 25.27 -34.70 14.68
N SER A 539 25.06 -34.87 13.37
CA SER A 539 25.89 -35.80 12.60
C SER A 539 27.34 -35.33 12.53
N ASP A 540 28.28 -36.28 12.48
CA ASP A 540 29.73 -36.02 12.39
C ASP A 540 30.08 -35.03 11.27
N LYS A 541 29.33 -35.07 10.17
CA LYS A 541 29.52 -34.19 9.02
C LYS A 541 29.18 -32.74 9.34
N ILE A 542 28.10 -32.52 10.08
CA ILE A 542 27.65 -31.20 10.52
C ILE A 542 28.63 -30.68 11.57
N LEU A 543 28.82 -31.41 12.67
CA LEU A 543 29.71 -30.99 13.77
C LEU A 543 31.15 -30.77 13.26
N GLY A 544 31.63 -31.66 12.40
CA GLY A 544 32.93 -31.57 11.74
C GLY A 544 33.11 -30.30 10.89
N SER A 545 32.03 -29.75 10.31
CA SER A 545 32.11 -28.49 9.55
C SER A 545 32.37 -27.26 10.43
N TYR A 546 31.78 -27.21 11.63
CA TYR A 546 32.03 -26.15 12.62
C TYR A 546 33.39 -26.34 13.30
N ASN A 547 33.77 -27.58 13.65
CA ASN A 547 35.11 -27.87 14.15
C ASN A 547 36.21 -27.55 13.11
N SER A 548 35.90 -27.69 11.82
CA SER A 548 36.79 -27.23 10.74
C SER A 548 36.95 -25.71 10.72
N LEU A 549 35.90 -24.93 11.01
CA LEU A 549 36.01 -23.49 11.21
C LEU A 549 36.90 -23.14 12.42
N LEU A 550 36.71 -23.81 13.57
CA LEU A 550 37.54 -23.57 14.76
C LEU A 550 39.03 -23.86 14.49
N LYS A 551 39.31 -24.94 13.76
CA LYS A 551 40.66 -25.27 13.30
C LYS A 551 41.21 -24.25 12.30
N LEU A 552 40.39 -23.77 11.37
CA LEU A 552 40.75 -22.73 10.41
C LEU A 552 41.14 -21.42 11.12
N LEU A 553 40.48 -21.11 12.24
CA LEU A 553 40.77 -19.97 13.12
C LEU A 553 41.98 -20.22 14.07
N GLY A 554 42.59 -21.41 14.03
CA GLY A 554 43.76 -21.76 14.86
C GLY A 554 43.43 -21.95 16.34
N LEU A 555 42.22 -22.42 16.65
CA LEU A 555 41.78 -22.69 18.01
C LEU A 555 42.14 -24.14 18.41
N PRO A 556 42.70 -24.36 19.62
CA PRO A 556 43.05 -25.70 20.11
C PRO A 556 41.87 -26.41 20.78
N VAL A 557 40.64 -26.06 20.39
CA VAL A 557 39.39 -26.58 20.97
C VAL A 557 38.45 -27.04 19.87
N GLN A 558 37.57 -27.98 20.19
CA GLN A 558 36.52 -28.45 19.30
C GLN A 558 35.28 -28.86 20.10
N PHE A 559 34.12 -28.83 19.47
CA PHE A 559 32.90 -29.37 20.07
C PHE A 559 32.92 -30.90 20.06
N GLY A 560 32.59 -31.48 21.21
CA GLY A 560 32.45 -32.92 21.43
C GLY A 560 30.99 -33.35 21.66
N ASP A 561 30.83 -34.38 22.50
CA ASP A 561 29.55 -35.03 22.79
C ASP A 561 28.59 -34.12 23.57
N VAL A 562 27.29 -34.39 23.43
CA VAL A 562 26.25 -33.70 24.20
C VAL A 562 26.33 -34.13 25.67
N ASN A 563 26.36 -33.16 26.58
CA ASN A 563 26.36 -33.43 28.02
C ASN A 563 24.96 -33.37 28.62
N SER A 564 24.17 -32.36 28.25
CA SER A 564 22.78 -32.22 28.68
C SER A 564 21.95 -31.50 27.63
N SER A 565 20.68 -31.90 27.52
CA SER A 565 19.65 -31.20 26.74
C SER A 565 18.80 -30.26 27.60
N GLU A 566 19.02 -30.24 28.91
CA GLU A 566 18.21 -29.47 29.86
C GLU A 566 18.81 -28.08 30.12
N VAL A 567 17.99 -27.19 30.68
CA VAL A 567 18.44 -25.89 31.17
C VAL A 567 19.27 -26.09 32.44
N GLU A 568 20.56 -25.74 32.37
CA GLU A 568 21.50 -25.92 33.49
C GLU A 568 22.41 -24.70 33.68
N GLU A 569 22.72 -24.39 34.94
CA GLU A 569 23.74 -23.40 35.30
C GLU A 569 25.10 -24.09 35.44
N ILE A 570 26.08 -23.63 34.66
CA ILE A 570 27.43 -24.19 34.71
C ILE A 570 28.46 -23.06 34.70
N SER A 571 29.26 -23.02 35.76
CA SER A 571 30.26 -21.98 35.98
C SER A 571 29.65 -20.56 35.97
N GLY A 572 28.42 -20.41 36.48
CA GLY A 572 27.73 -19.11 36.59
C GLY A 572 27.01 -18.63 35.33
N ILE A 573 26.91 -19.47 34.28
CA ILE A 573 26.16 -19.18 33.05
C ILE A 573 25.08 -20.23 32.87
N TYR A 574 23.85 -19.80 32.59
CA TYR A 574 22.75 -20.69 32.24
C TYR A 574 22.78 -21.02 30.75
N PHE A 575 22.70 -22.31 30.41
CA PHE A 575 22.63 -22.79 29.04
C PHE A 575 21.34 -23.57 28.81
N ASP A 576 20.72 -23.39 27.64
CA ASP A 576 19.59 -24.20 27.16
C ASP A 576 20.10 -25.45 26.44
N GLY A 577 20.59 -26.40 27.24
CA GLY A 577 21.38 -27.54 26.76
C GLY A 577 22.80 -27.17 26.35
N TYR A 578 23.73 -28.10 26.54
CA TYR A 578 25.15 -27.89 26.24
C TYR A 578 25.88 -29.19 25.89
N ARG A 579 27.02 -29.02 25.24
CA ARG A 579 27.95 -30.09 24.83
C ARG A 579 29.36 -29.82 25.34
N GLU A 580 30.20 -30.84 25.28
CA GLU A 580 31.61 -30.69 25.61
C GLU A 580 32.32 -29.73 24.64
N ILE A 581 33.21 -28.90 25.18
CA ILE A 581 34.27 -28.26 24.40
C ILE A 581 35.58 -28.94 24.78
N GLU A 582 36.06 -29.85 23.94
CA GLU A 582 37.30 -30.56 24.20
C GLU A 582 38.45 -29.57 24.30
N GLY A 583 39.20 -29.64 25.41
CA GLY A 583 40.31 -28.73 25.70
C GLY A 583 39.91 -27.43 26.41
N ALA A 584 38.64 -27.25 26.76
CA ALA A 584 38.15 -26.13 27.57
C ALA A 584 37.02 -26.57 28.53
N GLY A 585 36.51 -25.62 29.33
CA GLY A 585 35.30 -25.82 30.14
C GLY A 585 34.04 -25.50 29.32
N THR A 586 33.10 -24.77 29.92
CA THR A 586 31.87 -24.32 29.23
C THR A 586 32.04 -23.02 28.43
N TYR A 587 33.21 -22.41 28.52
CA TYR A 587 33.56 -21.13 27.91
C TYR A 587 35.00 -21.17 27.39
N TYR A 588 35.23 -20.59 26.21
CA TYR A 588 36.56 -20.36 25.67
C TYR A 588 36.61 -19.05 24.89
N GLU A 589 37.61 -18.22 25.14
CA GLU A 589 37.85 -16.98 24.42
C GLU A 589 39.30 -16.90 23.93
N LYS A 590 39.49 -16.42 22.70
CA LYS A 590 40.83 -16.17 22.15
C LYS A 590 40.83 -15.05 21.11
N ALA A 591 41.83 -14.19 21.18
CA ALA A 591 42.13 -13.24 20.12
C ALA A 591 42.61 -13.96 18.85
N VAL A 592 42.04 -13.60 17.69
CA VAL A 592 42.39 -14.16 16.38
C VAL A 592 42.56 -13.03 15.38
N GLY A 593 43.79 -12.78 14.95
CA GLY A 593 44.11 -11.62 14.14
C GLY A 593 43.85 -10.33 14.92
N LYS A 594 43.02 -9.43 14.39
CA LYS A 594 42.59 -8.21 15.09
C LYS A 594 41.30 -8.36 15.90
N GLY A 595 40.56 -9.44 15.68
CA GLY A 595 39.28 -9.71 16.35
C GLY A 595 39.43 -10.76 17.44
N LYS A 596 38.28 -11.30 17.85
CA LYS A 596 38.20 -12.35 18.89
C LYS A 596 37.14 -13.38 18.57
N VAL A 597 37.34 -14.58 19.09
CA VAL A 597 36.38 -15.67 19.05
C VAL A 597 35.98 -16.01 20.48
N ILE A 598 34.69 -16.06 20.73
CA ILE A 598 34.07 -16.49 21.97
C ILE A 598 33.27 -17.76 21.66
N LEU A 599 33.47 -18.81 22.43
CA LEU A 599 32.87 -20.11 22.27
C LEU A 599 32.13 -20.48 23.55
N PHE A 600 30.85 -20.79 23.44
CA PHE A 600 30.02 -21.29 24.53
C PHE A 600 29.67 -22.75 24.30
N ALA A 601 29.68 -23.56 25.37
CA ALA A 601 29.34 -24.98 25.31
C ALA A 601 27.87 -25.24 24.98
N GLY A 602 27.00 -24.28 25.30
CA GLY A 602 25.58 -24.23 24.95
C GLY A 602 25.18 -22.85 24.44
N ASP A 603 23.88 -22.61 24.32
CA ASP A 603 23.34 -21.29 23.98
C ASP A 603 22.88 -20.54 25.25
N PRO A 604 23.57 -19.46 25.66
CA PRO A 604 23.18 -18.66 26.82
C PRO A 604 22.20 -17.52 26.47
N PHE A 605 21.79 -17.41 25.20
CA PHE A 605 20.96 -16.31 24.71
C PHE A 605 19.56 -16.74 24.26
N THR A 606 19.15 -17.98 24.54
CA THR A 606 17.76 -18.36 24.30
C THR A 606 16.85 -17.70 25.31
N ASP A 607 15.60 -17.46 24.92
CA ASP A 607 14.57 -16.83 25.76
C ASP A 607 14.33 -17.61 27.07
N ALA A 608 14.70 -18.89 27.13
CA ALA A 608 14.59 -19.74 28.33
C ALA A 608 15.63 -19.43 29.41
N VAL A 609 16.78 -18.85 29.04
CA VAL A 609 17.92 -18.67 29.95
C VAL A 609 18.45 -17.25 30.02
N ILE A 610 18.16 -16.42 29.01
CA ILE A 610 18.75 -15.09 28.85
C ILE A 610 18.48 -14.16 30.03
N GLU A 611 17.30 -14.21 30.64
CA GLU A 611 16.95 -13.42 31.84
C GLU A 611 17.88 -13.68 33.03
N LYS A 612 18.47 -14.87 33.10
CA LYS A 612 19.41 -15.27 34.16
C LYS A 612 20.86 -14.92 33.83
N ASN A 613 21.12 -14.48 32.60
CA ASN A 613 22.45 -14.18 32.08
C ASN A 613 22.69 -12.66 31.89
N GLY A 614 22.04 -11.81 32.67
CA GLY A 614 22.15 -10.34 32.52
C GLY A 614 23.58 -9.79 32.63
N GLU A 615 24.38 -10.28 33.58
CA GLU A 615 25.79 -9.87 33.70
C GLU A 615 26.60 -10.24 32.46
N LEU A 616 26.29 -11.38 31.82
CA LEU A 616 26.93 -11.79 30.56
C LEU A 616 26.54 -10.85 29.40
N LEU A 617 25.27 -10.45 29.31
CA LEU A 617 24.83 -9.48 28.30
C LEU A 617 25.47 -8.11 28.50
N LYS A 618 25.62 -7.69 29.76
CA LYS A 618 26.33 -6.45 30.10
C LYS A 618 27.79 -6.49 29.67
N GLU A 619 28.49 -7.59 29.94
CA GLU A 619 29.89 -7.76 29.55
C GLU A 619 30.06 -7.83 28.02
N LEU A 620 29.19 -8.57 27.32
CA LEU A 620 29.34 -8.80 25.88
C LEU A 620 28.81 -7.64 25.03
N PHE A 621 27.74 -6.98 25.49
CA PHE A 621 26.97 -6.05 24.67
C PHE A 621 26.70 -4.69 25.31
N GLY A 622 27.16 -4.44 26.55
CA GLY A 622 26.93 -3.17 27.24
C GLY A 622 25.46 -2.93 27.62
N VAL A 623 24.67 -4.00 27.73
CA VAL A 623 23.25 -3.94 28.09
C VAL A 623 23.10 -3.78 29.61
N GLU A 624 22.27 -2.83 30.05
CA GLU A 624 21.97 -2.61 31.48
C GLU A 624 20.69 -3.33 31.93
N ASP A 625 19.65 -3.35 31.09
CA ASP A 625 18.36 -3.96 31.38
C ASP A 625 18.00 -5.01 30.34
N ILE A 626 17.48 -6.16 30.78
CA ILE A 626 16.90 -7.16 29.88
C ILE A 626 15.48 -6.73 29.58
N ILE A 627 15.20 -6.52 28.29
CA ILE A 627 13.92 -6.05 27.82
C ILE A 627 13.21 -7.25 27.18
N ALA A 628 12.09 -7.65 27.78
CA ALA A 628 11.18 -8.56 27.10
C ALA A 628 10.76 -7.90 25.78
N PRO A 629 10.70 -8.63 24.66
CA PRO A 629 10.32 -8.03 23.40
C PRO A 629 9.01 -7.29 23.59
N GLU A 630 8.98 -6.00 23.24
CA GLU A 630 7.72 -5.38 22.91
C GLU A 630 7.13 -6.26 21.81
N VAL A 631 6.06 -6.98 22.13
CA VAL A 631 5.28 -7.70 21.13
C VAL A 631 4.54 -6.62 20.35
N THR A 632 5.27 -5.92 19.50
CA THR A 632 4.73 -5.20 18.37
C THR A 632 4.96 -6.06 17.13
N THR A 633 4.71 -7.37 17.23
CA THR A 633 4.11 -8.06 16.08
C THR A 633 2.65 -7.67 16.13
N LEU A 634 2.24 -6.81 15.21
CA LEU A 634 0.81 -6.61 14.96
C LEU A 634 0.20 -8.02 14.84
N PRO A 635 -0.81 -8.36 15.66
CA PRO A 635 -1.38 -9.71 15.65
C PRO A 635 -1.76 -10.12 14.23
N VAL A 636 -1.33 -11.30 13.79
CA VAL A 636 -1.54 -11.73 12.41
C VAL A 636 -2.98 -12.21 12.23
N VAL A 637 -3.68 -11.63 11.27
CA VAL A 637 -4.97 -12.10 10.77
C VAL A 637 -4.73 -12.81 9.44
N LEU A 638 -4.83 -14.13 9.44
CA LEU A 638 -4.67 -14.95 8.23
C LEU A 638 -6.04 -15.22 7.60
N ILE A 639 -6.19 -14.89 6.32
CA ILE A 639 -7.41 -15.06 5.54
C ILE A 639 -7.20 -16.19 4.54
N ASP A 640 -8.00 -17.25 4.61
CA ASP A 640 -7.95 -18.32 3.63
C ASP A 640 -8.57 -17.92 2.29
N VAL A 641 -7.83 -18.13 1.19
CA VAL A 641 -8.29 -17.92 -0.19
C VAL A 641 -8.00 -19.13 -1.08
N ALA A 642 -7.55 -20.26 -0.53
CA ALA A 642 -7.12 -21.43 -1.30
C ALA A 642 -8.23 -22.45 -1.61
N HIS A 643 -9.32 -22.47 -0.83
CA HIS A 643 -10.28 -23.57 -0.77
C HIS A 643 -11.58 -23.32 -1.53
N GLY A 644 -11.52 -22.64 -2.69
CA GLY A 644 -12.73 -22.26 -3.42
C GLY A 644 -13.66 -21.36 -2.62
N ASN A 645 -13.04 -20.51 -1.78
CA ASN A 645 -13.71 -19.59 -0.86
C ASN A 645 -14.74 -18.70 -1.58
N ASP A 646 -15.77 -18.30 -0.84
CA ASP A 646 -16.84 -17.42 -1.32
C ASP A 646 -16.32 -16.14 -1.99
N TYR A 647 -15.19 -15.60 -1.51
CA TYR A 647 -14.45 -14.51 -2.14
C TYR A 647 -12.99 -14.86 -2.39
N SER A 648 -12.49 -14.42 -3.54
CA SER A 648 -11.08 -14.44 -3.90
C SER A 648 -10.34 -13.21 -3.36
N ARG A 649 -9.00 -13.25 -3.35
CA ARG A 649 -8.16 -12.18 -2.80
C ARG A 649 -8.48 -10.79 -3.37
N GLU A 650 -8.79 -10.67 -4.64
CA GLU A 650 -9.09 -9.40 -5.30
C GLU A 650 -10.43 -8.76 -4.89
N LYS A 651 -11.21 -9.43 -4.03
CA LYS A 651 -12.47 -8.93 -3.47
C LYS A 651 -12.39 -8.66 -1.96
N LEU A 652 -11.18 -8.62 -1.42
CA LEU A 652 -10.88 -8.44 0.00
C LEU A 652 -9.82 -7.37 0.24
N ASN A 653 -9.62 -6.44 -0.72
CA ASN A 653 -8.62 -5.38 -0.60
C ASN A 653 -8.97 -4.45 0.55
N ASP A 654 -10.22 -3.98 0.61
CA ASP A 654 -10.68 -3.07 1.64
C ASP A 654 -10.63 -3.72 3.02
N PHE A 655 -10.94 -5.01 3.09
CA PHE A 655 -10.86 -5.77 4.32
C PHE A 655 -9.42 -5.93 4.81
N SER A 656 -8.48 -6.31 3.95
CA SER A 656 -7.07 -6.39 4.33
C SER A 656 -6.49 -5.04 4.75
N ALA A 657 -6.78 -3.97 4.00
CA ALA A 657 -6.36 -2.62 4.36
C ALA A 657 -6.98 -2.16 5.69
N ALA A 658 -8.22 -2.54 5.96
CA ALA A 658 -8.88 -2.23 7.23
C ALA A 658 -8.22 -2.96 8.40
N ILE A 659 -7.94 -4.26 8.28
CA ILE A 659 -7.19 -5.04 9.27
C ILE A 659 -5.85 -4.36 9.59
N ASP A 660 -5.11 -3.97 8.55
CA ASP A 660 -3.83 -3.28 8.71
C ASP A 660 -4.00 -1.93 9.43
N SER A 661 -5.05 -1.18 9.08
CA SER A 661 -5.38 0.11 9.72
C SER A 661 -5.83 -0.01 11.18
N TRP A 662 -6.33 -1.18 11.59
CA TRP A 662 -6.76 -1.46 12.97
C TRP A 662 -5.63 -1.90 13.89
N GLY A 663 -4.39 -1.95 13.38
CA GLY A 663 -3.22 -2.37 14.16
C GLY A 663 -3.00 -3.88 14.19
N TYR A 664 -3.48 -4.59 13.16
CA TYR A 664 -3.21 -6.01 12.94
C TYR A 664 -2.41 -6.21 11.65
N LEU A 665 -1.84 -7.40 11.41
CA LEU A 665 -1.16 -7.70 10.15
C LEU A 665 -2.02 -8.67 9.32
N SER A 666 -2.57 -8.18 8.22
CA SER A 666 -3.31 -9.02 7.28
C SER A 666 -2.36 -9.91 6.46
N LYS A 667 -2.71 -11.20 6.31
CA LYS A 667 -2.03 -12.15 5.42
C LYS A 667 -3.07 -13.02 4.71
N PHE A 668 -2.70 -13.54 3.54
CA PHE A 668 -3.54 -14.44 2.76
C PHE A 668 -2.90 -15.82 2.65
N SER A 669 -3.71 -16.88 2.81
CA SER A 669 -3.29 -18.26 2.56
C SER A 669 -3.72 -18.71 1.17
N TYR A 670 -2.75 -19.03 0.32
CA TYR A 670 -2.95 -19.58 -1.04
C TYR A 670 -2.75 -21.10 -1.11
N GLY A 671 -2.55 -21.74 0.03
CA GLY A 671 -2.28 -23.17 0.12
C GLY A 671 -2.87 -23.79 1.38
N LYS A 672 -2.41 -25.00 1.70
CA LYS A 672 -2.94 -25.77 2.82
C LYS A 672 -2.71 -25.09 4.18
N LEU A 673 -3.69 -25.22 5.07
CA LEU A 673 -3.62 -24.75 6.46
C LEU A 673 -2.85 -25.74 7.33
N THR A 674 -1.53 -25.60 7.42
CA THR A 674 -0.66 -26.46 8.24
C THR A 674 -0.36 -25.82 9.60
N GLU A 675 0.09 -26.64 10.57
CA GLU A 675 0.51 -26.11 11.89
C GLU A 675 1.61 -25.05 11.76
N ASP A 676 2.55 -25.23 10.82
CA ASP A 676 3.63 -24.26 10.57
C ASP A 676 3.12 -22.92 10.03
N VAL A 677 2.06 -22.93 9.22
CA VAL A 677 1.40 -21.71 8.72
C VAL A 677 0.67 -21.00 9.87
N LEU A 678 0.03 -21.77 10.76
CA LEU A 678 -0.82 -21.24 11.83
C LEU A 678 -0.06 -20.84 13.10
N LYS A 679 1.21 -21.23 13.27
CA LYS A 679 2.00 -20.99 14.49
C LYS A 679 2.12 -19.51 14.91
N GLU A 680 2.10 -18.59 13.96
CA GLU A 680 2.25 -17.13 14.15
C GLU A 680 0.91 -16.39 13.98
N VAL A 681 -0.17 -17.13 13.70
CA VAL A 681 -1.50 -16.56 13.46
C VAL A 681 -2.17 -16.26 14.79
N SER A 682 -2.81 -15.10 14.90
CA SER A 682 -3.64 -14.76 16.05
C SER A 682 -5.12 -15.03 15.77
N LEU A 683 -5.57 -14.67 14.56
CA LEU A 683 -6.92 -14.89 14.07
C LEU A 683 -6.87 -15.53 12.68
N LEU A 684 -7.57 -16.64 12.50
CA LEU A 684 -7.76 -17.30 11.21
C LEU A 684 -9.19 -17.07 10.72
N ILE A 685 -9.34 -16.61 9.48
CA ILE A 685 -10.61 -16.39 8.80
C ILE A 685 -10.77 -17.41 7.69
N ILE A 686 -11.81 -18.24 7.77
CA ILE A 686 -12.17 -19.23 6.76
C ILE A 686 -13.55 -18.89 6.24
N MET A 687 -13.65 -18.61 4.94
CA MET A 687 -14.94 -18.36 4.29
C MET A 687 -15.57 -19.69 3.83
N ASP A 688 -16.83 -19.64 3.40
CA ASP A 688 -17.49 -20.84 2.87
C ASP A 688 -16.70 -21.36 1.68
N GLY A 689 -16.28 -22.61 1.77
CA GLY A 689 -15.32 -23.23 0.84
C GLY A 689 -15.24 -24.74 1.05
N THR A 690 -14.45 -25.41 0.22
CA THR A 690 -14.38 -26.87 0.16
C THR A 690 -12.96 -27.38 -0.14
N GLY A 691 -12.76 -28.69 -0.05
CA GLY A 691 -11.49 -29.33 -0.40
C GLY A 691 -10.45 -29.41 0.73
N PHE A 692 -10.83 -29.07 1.96
CA PHE A 692 -9.96 -29.23 3.14
C PHE A 692 -9.63 -30.70 3.43
N THR A 693 -8.35 -30.97 3.72
CA THR A 693 -7.84 -32.28 4.10
C THR A 693 -7.99 -32.55 5.61
N ASP A 694 -7.94 -33.82 6.02
CA ASP A 694 -8.00 -34.19 7.45
C ASP A 694 -6.82 -33.60 8.25
N GLU A 695 -5.66 -33.41 7.61
CA GLU A 695 -4.51 -32.74 8.22
C GLU A 695 -4.81 -31.27 8.54
N GLU A 696 -5.51 -30.56 7.67
CA GLU A 696 -5.88 -29.15 7.88
C GLU A 696 -6.92 -29.00 8.98
N TYR A 697 -7.92 -29.88 9.01
CA TYR A 697 -8.87 -29.95 10.12
C TYR A 697 -8.16 -30.15 11.48
N ARG A 698 -7.13 -31.01 11.54
CA ARG A 698 -6.33 -31.22 12.76
C ARG A 698 -5.48 -30.00 13.09
N ALA A 699 -4.87 -29.36 12.10
CA ALA A 699 -4.05 -28.16 12.29
C ALA A 699 -4.88 -26.99 12.83
N VAL A 700 -6.06 -26.73 12.25
CA VAL A 700 -6.98 -25.68 12.73
C VAL A 700 -7.52 -26.00 14.12
N LYS A 701 -7.86 -27.27 14.40
CA LYS A 701 -8.24 -27.69 15.76
C LYS A 701 -7.13 -27.41 16.77
N LYS A 702 -5.89 -27.78 16.47
CA LYS A 702 -4.73 -27.55 17.35
C LYS A 702 -4.43 -26.06 17.53
N PHE A 703 -4.49 -25.28 16.45
CA PHE A 703 -4.40 -23.83 16.48
C PHE A 703 -5.43 -23.23 17.45
N PHE A 704 -6.68 -23.68 17.33
CA PHE A 704 -7.75 -23.23 18.22
C PHE A 704 -7.52 -23.68 19.66
N GLU A 705 -7.15 -24.93 19.94
CA GLU A 705 -6.85 -25.41 21.30
C GLU A 705 -5.69 -24.65 21.97
N ASN A 706 -4.79 -24.07 21.18
CA ASN A 706 -3.65 -23.27 21.65
C ASN A 706 -3.96 -21.78 21.85
N GLY A 707 -5.24 -21.37 21.88
CA GLY A 707 -5.63 -19.96 22.07
C GLY A 707 -5.87 -19.19 20.76
N GLY A 708 -5.80 -19.86 19.61
CA GLY A 708 -6.12 -19.26 18.32
C GLY A 708 -7.60 -18.86 18.22
N ARG A 709 -7.89 -17.81 17.45
CA ARG A 709 -9.26 -17.33 17.23
C ARG A 709 -9.73 -17.62 15.82
N LEU A 710 -11.03 -17.81 15.64
CA LEU A 710 -11.63 -18.17 14.35
C LEU A 710 -12.77 -17.25 13.96
N ILE A 711 -12.79 -16.84 12.69
CA ILE A 711 -14.01 -16.44 11.99
C ILE A 711 -14.30 -17.52 10.95
N LEU A 712 -15.51 -18.08 11.00
CA LEU A 712 -16.05 -18.98 9.99
C LEU A 712 -17.28 -18.34 9.36
N THR A 713 -17.37 -18.37 8.03
CA THR A 713 -18.56 -17.83 7.35
C THR A 713 -19.27 -18.91 6.55
N GLY A 714 -20.59 -18.90 6.56
CA GLY A 714 -21.42 -19.64 5.62
C GLY A 714 -21.74 -18.84 4.37
N LYS A 715 -22.68 -19.38 3.58
CA LYS A 715 -23.28 -18.78 2.39
C LYS A 715 -24.64 -19.42 2.17
N SER A 716 -25.55 -18.72 1.49
CA SER A 716 -26.81 -19.31 1.06
C SER A 716 -26.62 -20.60 0.27
N ASP A 717 -27.54 -21.54 0.46
CA ASP A 717 -27.70 -22.78 -0.29
C ASP A 717 -28.16 -22.58 -1.76
N PHE A 718 -28.34 -21.35 -2.24
CA PHE A 718 -28.76 -21.09 -3.63
C PHE A 718 -27.92 -21.88 -4.66
N ARG A 719 -28.60 -22.78 -5.40
CA ARG A 719 -28.02 -23.72 -6.37
C ARG A 719 -27.03 -24.73 -5.76
N ASN A 720 -27.19 -25.07 -4.48
CA ASN A 720 -26.30 -25.94 -3.72
C ASN A 720 -24.84 -25.44 -3.74
N GLY A 721 -24.66 -24.11 -3.65
CA GLY A 721 -23.34 -23.47 -3.74
C GLY A 721 -22.63 -23.28 -2.41
N SER A 722 -23.31 -23.56 -1.30
CA SER A 722 -22.82 -23.54 0.08
C SER A 722 -22.07 -24.84 0.42
N HIS A 723 -21.22 -24.80 1.45
CA HIS A 723 -20.48 -25.96 1.94
C HIS A 723 -20.59 -26.13 3.47
N PRO A 724 -21.80 -26.10 4.07
CA PRO A 724 -21.96 -26.09 5.52
C PRO A 724 -21.41 -27.35 6.17
N GLN A 725 -21.37 -28.50 5.48
CA GLN A 725 -20.80 -29.73 6.02
C GLN A 725 -19.28 -29.61 6.24
N ALA A 726 -18.57 -28.94 5.33
CA ALA A 726 -17.14 -28.68 5.48
C ALA A 726 -16.88 -27.69 6.63
N MET A 727 -17.65 -26.59 6.67
CA MET A 727 -17.51 -25.58 7.71
C MET A 727 -17.89 -26.12 9.10
N ASN A 728 -18.99 -26.88 9.19
CA ASN A 728 -19.46 -27.48 10.44
C ASN A 728 -18.49 -28.54 10.98
N LYS A 729 -17.67 -29.18 10.14
CA LYS A 729 -16.62 -30.09 10.61
C LYS A 729 -15.56 -29.34 11.44
N PHE A 730 -15.20 -28.10 11.07
CA PHE A 730 -14.33 -27.27 11.94
C PHE A 730 -15.02 -26.98 13.27
N LEU A 731 -16.28 -26.54 13.25
CA LEU A 731 -17.06 -26.21 14.45
C LEU A 731 -17.24 -27.42 15.39
N GLU A 732 -17.46 -28.61 14.83
CA GLU A 732 -17.52 -29.87 15.58
C GLU A 732 -16.19 -30.21 16.26
N LEU A 733 -15.09 -30.08 15.54
CA LEU A 733 -13.75 -30.41 16.03
C LEU A 733 -13.28 -29.51 17.16
N ILE A 734 -13.67 -28.24 17.14
CA ILE A 734 -13.38 -27.28 18.22
C ILE A 734 -14.40 -27.32 19.36
N GLY A 735 -15.46 -28.13 19.24
CA GLY A 735 -16.49 -28.29 20.26
C GLY A 735 -17.52 -27.16 20.34
N SER A 736 -17.69 -26.37 19.28
CA SER A 736 -18.68 -25.29 19.22
C SER A 736 -20.12 -25.82 19.21
N SER A 737 -21.04 -25.08 19.80
CA SER A 737 -22.49 -25.32 19.79
C SER A 737 -23.23 -24.67 18.62
N ILE A 738 -22.50 -23.94 17.77
CA ILE A 738 -23.01 -23.25 16.57
C ILE A 738 -22.86 -24.16 15.35
N ARG A 739 -23.87 -24.22 14.48
CA ARG A 739 -23.76 -24.82 13.14
C ARG A 739 -24.26 -23.86 12.08
N ILE A 740 -23.59 -23.82 10.94
CA ILE A 740 -24.05 -23.14 9.73
C ILE A 740 -25.15 -24.00 9.11
N ASN A 741 -26.27 -23.38 8.79
CA ASN A 741 -27.41 -24.04 8.16
C ASN A 741 -27.22 -24.14 6.64
N ASP A 742 -27.92 -25.06 6.00
CA ASP A 742 -27.95 -25.20 4.53
C ASP A 742 -29.22 -24.54 4.00
N ASP A 743 -29.32 -23.22 4.15
CA ASP A 743 -30.51 -22.44 3.81
C ASP A 743 -30.16 -21.07 3.22
N GLN A 744 -31.18 -20.30 2.87
CA GLN A 744 -31.07 -18.90 2.52
C GLN A 744 -31.93 -18.05 3.46
N ILE A 745 -31.33 -16.99 4.01
CA ILE A 745 -32.11 -15.98 4.73
C ILE A 745 -32.76 -15.05 3.71
N ILE A 746 -34.04 -14.74 3.95
CA ILE A 746 -34.80 -13.80 3.15
C ILE A 746 -35.59 -12.85 4.03
N ASP A 747 -35.82 -11.65 3.53
CA ASP A 747 -36.64 -10.64 4.17
C ASP A 747 -37.35 -9.82 3.10
N ARG A 748 -38.68 -9.69 3.22
CA ARG A 748 -39.50 -9.01 2.21
C ARG A 748 -39.65 -7.52 2.48
N THR A 749 -39.40 -7.07 3.70
CA THR A 749 -39.59 -5.68 4.12
C THR A 749 -38.27 -4.97 4.32
N ASP A 750 -37.30 -5.61 4.99
CA ASP A 750 -35.98 -5.10 5.29
C ASP A 750 -34.92 -5.70 4.35
N ASN A 751 -34.89 -5.20 3.11
CA ASN A 751 -33.92 -5.62 2.10
C ASN A 751 -33.48 -4.47 1.18
N TYR A 752 -32.29 -4.60 0.59
CA TYR A 752 -31.71 -3.60 -0.31
C TYR A 752 -31.76 -4.01 -1.79
N GLY A 753 -33.00 -4.32 -2.24
CA GLY A 753 -33.35 -4.45 -3.66
C GLY A 753 -33.74 -5.87 -4.11
N ALA A 754 -33.57 -6.87 -3.25
CA ALA A 754 -34.15 -8.19 -3.46
C ALA A 754 -34.33 -8.86 -2.11
N TYR A 755 -35.34 -9.73 -1.97
CA TYR A 755 -35.66 -10.34 -0.69
C TYR A 755 -34.52 -11.17 -0.08
N TYR A 756 -33.50 -11.56 -0.83
CA TYR A 756 -32.31 -12.26 -0.34
C TYR A 756 -31.09 -11.35 -0.06
N LYS A 757 -31.27 -10.04 -0.20
CA LYS A 757 -30.33 -8.98 0.16
C LYS A 757 -30.80 -8.36 1.46
N VAL A 758 -30.66 -9.09 2.56
CA VAL A 758 -31.32 -8.79 3.84
C VAL A 758 -30.59 -7.65 4.55
N GLU A 759 -31.34 -6.71 5.12
CA GLU A 759 -30.82 -5.66 6.01
C GLU A 759 -31.02 -6.08 7.47
N ILE A 760 -29.97 -6.54 8.14
CA ILE A 760 -30.08 -6.92 9.55
C ILE A 760 -29.95 -5.71 10.45
N LYS A 761 -31.01 -5.39 11.20
CA LYS A 761 -31.09 -4.23 12.11
C LYS A 761 -31.16 -4.60 13.59
N THR A 762 -31.27 -5.89 13.90
CA THR A 762 -31.43 -6.36 15.28
C THR A 762 -30.11 -6.92 15.83
N PHE A 763 -29.57 -6.21 16.81
CA PHE A 763 -28.33 -6.55 17.51
C PHE A 763 -28.61 -6.80 19.00
N PRO A 764 -28.71 -8.06 19.45
CA PRO A 764 -28.92 -8.36 20.86
C PRO A 764 -27.77 -7.88 21.74
N ASP A 765 -28.07 -7.66 23.03
CA ASP A 765 -27.05 -7.32 24.04
C ASP A 765 -25.93 -8.37 24.04
N SER A 766 -24.72 -7.92 23.73
CA SER A 766 -23.54 -8.76 23.63
C SER A 766 -22.29 -7.99 24.06
N PRO A 767 -21.14 -8.67 24.24
CA PRO A 767 -19.87 -8.00 24.54
C PRO A 767 -19.30 -7.16 23.39
N LEU A 768 -19.93 -7.16 22.20
CA LEU A 768 -19.49 -6.32 21.09
C LEU A 768 -19.88 -4.86 21.32
N GLU A 769 -18.96 -3.93 21.04
CA GLU A 769 -19.22 -2.49 21.11
C GLU A 769 -19.98 -2.02 19.84
N LEU A 770 -21.29 -2.23 19.80
CA LEU A 770 -22.15 -2.00 18.62
C LEU A 770 -22.93 -0.67 18.65
N THR A 771 -22.53 0.30 19.48
CA THR A 771 -23.34 1.50 19.80
C THR A 771 -23.63 2.45 18.64
N GLU A 772 -23.00 2.26 17.48
CA GLU A 772 -23.13 3.12 16.30
C GLU A 772 -23.47 2.34 15.00
N ILE A 773 -23.99 1.12 15.14
CA ILE A 773 -24.35 0.25 14.02
C ILE A 773 -25.84 0.37 13.75
N ARG A 774 -26.19 0.83 12.55
CA ARG A 774 -27.58 1.00 12.09
C ARG A 774 -28.11 -0.30 11.49
N LYS A 775 -27.32 -0.91 10.61
CA LYS A 775 -27.68 -2.17 9.92
C LYS A 775 -26.47 -2.88 9.33
N LEU A 776 -26.62 -4.19 9.09
CA LEU A 776 -25.74 -4.97 8.22
C LEU A 776 -26.45 -5.26 6.91
N ASP A 777 -25.76 -5.11 5.79
CA ASP A 777 -26.25 -5.55 4.49
C ASP A 777 -25.67 -6.95 4.22
N VAL A 778 -26.56 -7.92 4.03
CA VAL A 778 -26.21 -9.33 3.84
C VAL A 778 -26.71 -9.82 2.50
N TYR A 779 -25.77 -10.05 1.57
CA TYR A 779 -26.08 -10.62 0.27
C TYR A 779 -26.03 -12.15 0.33
N SER A 780 -27.17 -12.83 0.13
CA SER A 780 -27.20 -14.29 0.03
C SER A 780 -26.58 -15.01 1.24
N GLY A 781 -27.02 -14.62 2.43
CA GLY A 781 -26.62 -15.31 3.67
C GLY A 781 -27.45 -16.55 3.97
N CYS A 782 -26.98 -17.32 4.94
CA CYS A 782 -27.69 -18.43 5.58
C CYS A 782 -27.91 -18.11 7.07
N SER A 783 -28.73 -18.92 7.74
CA SER A 783 -28.94 -18.84 9.18
C SER A 783 -27.97 -19.73 9.95
N LEU A 784 -27.86 -19.48 11.25
CA LEU A 784 -27.09 -20.30 12.18
C LEU A 784 -28.03 -21.08 13.10
N ILE A 785 -27.69 -22.33 13.34
CA ILE A 785 -28.35 -23.21 14.30
C ILE A 785 -27.54 -23.18 15.60
N VAL A 786 -28.18 -22.73 16.68
CA VAL A 786 -27.55 -22.59 18.00
C VAL A 786 -28.19 -23.56 18.99
N LYS A 787 -27.39 -24.41 19.63
CA LYS A 787 -27.87 -25.45 20.58
C LYS A 787 -27.43 -25.23 22.03
N GLY A 788 -26.51 -24.29 22.28
CA GLY A 788 -25.94 -24.00 23.60
C GLY A 788 -26.52 -22.74 24.24
N LYS A 789 -26.57 -22.69 25.59
CA LYS A 789 -27.07 -21.52 26.33
C LYS A 789 -26.03 -20.40 26.49
N ASP A 790 -24.75 -20.73 26.32
CA ASP A 790 -23.63 -19.80 26.53
C ASP A 790 -23.15 -19.15 25.21
N VAL A 791 -23.91 -19.35 24.13
CA VAL A 791 -23.63 -18.76 22.81
C VAL A 791 -24.05 -17.30 22.82
N LEU A 792 -23.14 -16.42 22.43
CA LEU A 792 -23.37 -15.00 22.28
C LEU A 792 -23.99 -14.75 20.90
N ILE A 793 -25.18 -14.16 20.86
CA ILE A 793 -25.84 -13.79 19.61
C ILE A 793 -25.48 -12.35 19.29
N PHE A 794 -24.88 -12.11 18.12
CA PHE A 794 -24.39 -10.79 17.71
C PHE A 794 -25.35 -10.08 16.75
N ALA A 795 -26.03 -10.82 15.88
CA ALA A 795 -26.99 -10.26 14.92
C ALA A 795 -28.09 -11.27 14.59
N THR A 796 -29.34 -10.81 14.54
CA THR A 796 -30.51 -11.64 14.22
C THR A 796 -31.41 -10.97 13.20
N GLY A 797 -32.15 -11.76 12.43
CA GLY A 797 -33.34 -11.26 11.74
C GLY A 797 -34.39 -10.73 12.73
N ASP A 798 -35.35 -9.98 12.21
CA ASP A 798 -36.51 -9.50 12.94
C ASP A 798 -37.69 -10.50 12.85
N ASP A 799 -38.93 -10.01 12.96
CA ASP A 799 -40.12 -10.87 13.03
C ASP A 799 -40.54 -11.47 11.67
N ASP A 800 -40.16 -10.87 10.53
CA ASP A 800 -40.47 -11.36 9.18
C ASP A 800 -39.25 -11.78 8.35
N THR A 801 -38.05 -11.77 8.93
CA THR A 801 -36.91 -12.48 8.35
C THR A 801 -37.13 -14.01 8.40
N GLU A 802 -37.16 -14.66 7.24
CA GLU A 802 -37.38 -16.09 7.07
C GLU A 802 -36.08 -16.84 6.68
N SER A 803 -36.04 -18.12 7.03
CA SER A 803 -35.04 -19.09 6.56
C SER A 803 -35.75 -20.05 5.59
N VAL A 804 -35.22 -20.18 4.37
CA VAL A 804 -35.80 -21.02 3.31
C VAL A 804 -34.79 -22.01 2.76
N ASP A 805 -35.25 -23.24 2.51
CA ASP A 805 -34.56 -24.23 1.67
C ASP A 805 -34.68 -23.75 0.21
N GLN A 806 -33.66 -23.07 -0.28
CA GLN A 806 -33.73 -22.38 -1.56
C GLN A 806 -33.52 -23.34 -2.73
N ASP A 807 -32.67 -24.36 -2.56
CA ASP A 807 -32.36 -25.31 -3.62
C ASP A 807 -33.35 -26.49 -3.69
N GLY A 808 -34.17 -26.67 -2.65
CA GLY A 808 -35.26 -27.62 -2.56
C GLY A 808 -34.81 -29.06 -2.26
N ARG A 809 -33.63 -29.26 -1.68
CA ARG A 809 -33.09 -30.59 -1.37
C ARG A 809 -33.49 -31.14 -0.01
N GLY A 810 -34.07 -30.34 0.87
CA GLY A 810 -34.56 -30.76 2.17
C GLY A 810 -33.47 -31.01 3.22
N ASP A 811 -32.30 -30.43 3.04
CA ASP A 811 -31.16 -30.44 3.96
C ASP A 811 -31.07 -29.18 4.84
N ALA A 812 -31.86 -28.14 4.52
CA ALA A 812 -32.10 -27.00 5.42
C ALA A 812 -32.80 -27.43 6.72
N VAL A 813 -32.29 -26.97 7.87
CA VAL A 813 -32.96 -27.11 9.15
C VAL A 813 -33.85 -25.91 9.39
N ARG A 814 -35.15 -26.12 9.61
CA ARG A 814 -36.05 -25.02 9.96
C ARG A 814 -35.64 -24.37 11.28
N VAL A 815 -35.52 -23.05 11.28
CA VAL A 815 -35.33 -22.22 12.48
C VAL A 815 -36.56 -21.35 12.74
N ASP A 816 -36.91 -21.17 14.02
CA ASP A 816 -38.04 -20.32 14.42
C ASP A 816 -37.66 -18.82 14.42
N ARG A 817 -36.36 -18.52 14.50
CA ARG A 817 -35.80 -17.17 14.40
C ARG A 817 -34.45 -17.23 13.71
N VAL A 818 -34.22 -16.34 12.75
CA VAL A 818 -32.95 -16.26 12.03
C VAL A 818 -31.87 -15.66 12.95
N ILE A 819 -30.84 -16.45 13.22
CA ILE A 819 -29.58 -15.97 13.81
C ILE A 819 -28.58 -15.87 12.66
N PHE A 820 -28.01 -14.68 12.46
CA PHE A 820 -27.05 -14.46 11.39
C PHE A 820 -25.61 -14.52 11.88
N ALA A 821 -25.31 -13.93 13.03
CA ALA A 821 -23.98 -13.92 13.60
C ALA A 821 -24.02 -14.31 15.07
N ALA A 822 -23.11 -15.19 15.47
CA ALA A 822 -22.97 -15.66 16.84
C ALA A 822 -21.50 -16.00 17.16
N GLY A 823 -21.17 -16.08 18.44
CA GLY A 823 -19.84 -16.46 18.89
C GLY A 823 -19.84 -17.20 20.22
N GLU A 824 -18.73 -17.88 20.49
CA GLU A 824 -18.50 -18.64 21.71
C GLU A 824 -17.07 -18.42 22.22
N VAL A 825 -16.93 -18.44 23.55
CA VAL A 825 -15.64 -18.58 24.23
C VAL A 825 -15.50 -20.05 24.64
N ILE A 826 -14.48 -20.74 24.13
CA ILE A 826 -14.25 -22.16 24.38
C ILE A 826 -12.83 -22.31 24.92
N GLY A 827 -12.71 -22.57 26.21
CA GLY A 827 -11.41 -22.55 26.88
C GLY A 827 -10.79 -21.15 26.82
N ASN A 828 -9.57 -21.04 26.28
CA ASN A 828 -8.85 -19.78 26.09
C ASN A 828 -9.06 -19.16 24.70
N SER A 829 -9.97 -19.72 23.90
CA SER A 829 -10.12 -19.42 22.48
C SER A 829 -11.52 -18.88 22.19
N LYS A 830 -11.65 -18.16 21.07
CA LYS A 830 -12.91 -17.57 20.65
C LYS A 830 -13.20 -17.87 19.20
N VAL A 831 -14.45 -18.21 18.90
CA VAL A 831 -14.94 -18.38 17.55
C VAL A 831 -16.12 -17.44 17.32
N ALA A 832 -16.13 -16.80 16.16
CA ALA A 832 -17.29 -16.13 15.61
C ALA A 832 -17.71 -16.84 14.32
N VAL A 833 -19.02 -16.99 14.15
CA VAL A 833 -19.62 -17.59 12.96
C VAL A 833 -20.61 -16.60 12.38
N LEU A 834 -20.51 -16.37 11.07
CA LEU A 834 -21.45 -15.53 10.33
C LEU A 834 -22.14 -16.38 9.27
N GLY A 835 -23.41 -16.13 9.01
CA GLY A 835 -24.16 -16.73 7.92
C GLY A 835 -23.66 -16.30 6.53
N LYS A 836 -22.82 -15.26 6.48
CA LYS A 836 -22.19 -14.73 5.27
C LYS A 836 -20.95 -13.90 5.62
N ALA A 837 -19.92 -13.96 4.78
CA ALA A 837 -18.87 -12.94 4.79
C ALA A 837 -19.44 -11.59 4.34
N VAL A 838 -19.44 -10.61 5.25
CA VAL A 838 -19.94 -9.22 5.05
C VAL A 838 -18.79 -8.22 4.85
N PHE A 839 -17.60 -8.74 4.60
CA PHE A 839 -16.35 -7.99 4.48
C PHE A 839 -15.76 -8.09 3.07
N SER A 840 -16.61 -8.26 2.06
CA SER A 840 -16.16 -8.17 0.67
C SER A 840 -16.10 -6.72 0.22
N ASP A 841 -15.25 -6.41 -0.75
CA ASP A 841 -15.15 -5.07 -1.32
C ASP A 841 -16.50 -4.57 -1.92
N TYR A 842 -17.51 -5.45 -2.09
CA TYR A 842 -18.85 -5.06 -2.55
C TYR A 842 -19.73 -4.40 -1.47
N ASP A 843 -19.57 -4.81 -0.21
CA ASP A 843 -20.51 -4.49 0.87
C ASP A 843 -19.82 -3.98 2.14
N PHE A 844 -18.52 -4.19 2.29
CA PHE A 844 -17.79 -3.90 3.52
C PHE A 844 -17.77 -2.43 3.90
N LYS A 845 -17.48 -1.52 2.95
CA LYS A 845 -17.39 -0.07 3.18
C LYS A 845 -18.57 0.72 2.60
N HIS A 846 -19.63 0.06 2.18
CA HIS A 846 -20.74 0.74 1.52
C HIS A 846 -21.41 1.76 2.48
N PRO A 847 -21.52 3.07 2.13
CA PRO A 847 -21.88 4.14 3.07
C PRO A 847 -23.23 3.95 3.80
N LYS A 848 -24.14 3.21 3.16
CA LYS A 848 -25.49 2.97 3.69
C LYS A 848 -25.56 1.87 4.73
N ASN A 849 -24.52 1.05 4.91
CA ASN A 849 -24.48 0.01 5.94
C ASN A 849 -23.35 0.27 6.94
N ASP A 850 -23.24 -0.62 7.93
CA ASP A 850 -22.20 -0.55 8.95
C ASP A 850 -21.40 -1.87 9.03
N ASN A 851 -21.25 -2.58 7.90
CA ASN A 851 -20.52 -3.85 7.81
C ASN A 851 -19.06 -3.70 8.28
N TYR A 852 -18.39 -2.60 7.90
CA TYR A 852 -17.05 -2.24 8.38
C TYR A 852 -16.99 -2.16 9.91
N LYS A 853 -17.90 -1.39 10.53
CA LYS A 853 -17.92 -1.18 11.98
C LYS A 853 -18.23 -2.47 12.73
N PHE A 854 -19.18 -3.26 12.23
CA PHE A 854 -19.53 -4.55 12.80
C PHE A 854 -18.36 -5.52 12.77
N THR A 855 -17.70 -5.64 11.62
CA THR A 855 -16.55 -6.52 11.46
C THR A 855 -15.39 -6.08 12.36
N LYS A 856 -15.17 -4.77 12.50
CA LYS A 856 -14.18 -4.24 13.45
C LYS A 856 -14.51 -4.64 14.89
N ALA A 857 -15.74 -4.39 15.34
CA ALA A 857 -16.18 -4.72 16.70
C ALA A 857 -16.06 -6.23 16.99
N LEU A 858 -16.37 -7.06 15.99
CA LEU A 858 -16.23 -8.51 16.07
C LEU A 858 -14.76 -8.94 16.21
N ILE A 859 -13.86 -8.41 15.38
CA ILE A 859 -12.43 -8.71 15.45
C ILE A 859 -11.85 -8.20 16.77
N ASP A 860 -12.18 -6.98 17.21
CA ASP A 860 -11.71 -6.46 18.50
C ASP A 860 -12.16 -7.35 19.67
N TRP A 861 -13.37 -7.93 19.63
CA TRP A 861 -13.82 -8.90 20.64
C TRP A 861 -13.06 -10.22 20.58
N LEU A 862 -12.72 -10.72 19.39
CA LEU A 862 -11.90 -11.93 19.23
C LEU A 862 -10.47 -11.70 19.75
N MET A 863 -9.92 -10.51 19.52
CA MET A 863 -8.52 -10.18 19.79
C MET A 863 -8.27 -9.73 21.24
N LYS A 864 -9.28 -9.20 21.93
CA LYS A 864 -9.32 -9.04 23.40
C LYS A 864 -9.34 -10.41 24.08
#